data_AF-A0A4Y3PIR4-F1
#
_entry.id   AF-A0A4Y3PIR4-F1
#
_cell.length_a   1.000
_cell.length_b   1.000
_cell.length_c   1.000
_cell.angle_alpha   90.00
_cell.angle_beta   90.00
_cell.angle_gamma   90.00
#
_symmetry.space_group_name_H-M   'P 1'
#
loop_
_entity.id
_entity.type
_entity.pdbx_description
1 polymer ?
#
loop_
_entity_poly.entity_id
_entity_poly.type
_entity_poly.pdbx_seq_one_letter_code
_entity_poly.pdbx_strand_id
1 'polypeptide(L)'
;MSVGRNELCPCGSGKKYKKCCGVVTPITELRSRHEQKLQKEYAGWVERLNHFVGGNVTSETISEARSRFAAEVGLTEEEVTRPEWAAHFFNWCVLDVRTGGSTLLENYIKQHGRRMEPDLRRAFAGLHLNVYEITEVDRDVMTVQHPLTLEKHYILRSNSLNVMPGQMIVGRLLNLGLRNMLFSGSIILQPHVKESLLEWLNQHPEVEHAAEDAGKRVYTTELYRFIVQFGGTETGSEQPASGQGTLLRRTYVLPNRDQLSKAIEANPAFELKKSDGAKEIWVYATRKEEHLFPALKDALLELYEVQAEAILEGDKLYLEGYASELEEVAQLLLLLAYEKEEEIRVLTSTGSRLSKGTLFITSQPTLPPKVLQWAVQTYFAEKWLVNPQDALDDLPPVLVAASDSKELHAKLESLLVQMEQDHKVGQGIARFIRMDMLRPRLSLSNASLHVNNLLNRPLIEGLPESVYTVHPDRLADINRFVQEMTEGKSEATVKKYDEVMNNFRSFVRGAFGPAFTWEQLRKEELAYFLVHDIFTRADAATKTLATNLLSVLTAFFKWLDKQGASALYANMQSLLAELKETLPEAYRLRGVLEREANQNLYGNTSAPKEVAEETLLLLDTAANGWVAKRPDGEKITLAIAADGKDVLAPDWMISGVFGKGEDGNWRLYSTPELYPPAIAHLLGVPTGVLV
;
A
#
# COMPACT_ATOMS: atom_id res chain seq x y z
N MET A 1 41.05 26.86 -21.29
CA MET A 1 41.60 25.88 -20.32
C MET A 1 40.55 24.81 -20.10
N SER A 2 40.82 23.56 -20.45
CA SER A 2 39.95 22.42 -20.17
C SER A 2 40.55 21.62 -19.02
N VAL A 3 39.75 21.28 -18.01
CA VAL A 3 40.19 20.42 -16.90
C VAL A 3 40.04 18.95 -17.32
N GLY A 4 41.11 18.17 -17.14
CA GLY A 4 41.13 16.76 -17.49
C GLY A 4 40.13 15.94 -16.67
N ARG A 5 39.41 15.00 -17.31
CA ARG A 5 38.31 14.22 -16.69
C ARG A 5 38.71 13.46 -15.40
N ASN A 6 40.00 13.15 -15.22
CA ASN A 6 40.55 12.47 -14.03
C ASN A 6 41.32 13.40 -13.07
N GLU A 7 41.43 14.70 -13.38
CA GLU A 7 42.07 15.70 -12.52
C GLU A 7 41.15 16.11 -11.37
N LEU A 8 41.71 16.73 -10.34
CA LEU A 8 40.95 17.24 -9.21
C LEU A 8 39.97 18.34 -9.68
N CYS A 9 38.76 18.28 -9.15
CA CYS A 9 37.67 19.14 -9.58
C CYS A 9 37.95 20.58 -9.14
N PRO A 10 37.87 21.57 -10.05
CA PRO A 10 38.23 22.96 -9.77
C PRO A 10 37.26 23.64 -8.80
N CYS A 11 36.13 23.01 -8.45
CA CYS A 11 35.23 23.49 -7.40
C CYS A 11 35.79 23.33 -5.97
N GLY A 12 36.99 22.76 -5.81
CA GLY A 12 37.65 22.64 -4.52
C GLY A 12 37.24 21.42 -3.68
N SER A 13 36.43 20.51 -4.23
CA SER A 13 35.90 19.34 -3.51
C SER A 13 36.92 18.23 -3.21
N GLY A 14 38.15 18.34 -3.72
CA GLY A 14 39.21 17.33 -3.56
C GLY A 14 38.97 16.00 -4.29
N LYS A 15 37.90 15.87 -5.09
CA LYS A 15 37.54 14.67 -5.87
C LYS A 15 37.90 14.84 -7.34
N LYS A 16 38.08 13.74 -8.09
CA LYS A 16 38.28 13.80 -9.56
C LYS A 16 37.07 14.39 -10.28
N TYR A 17 37.25 15.26 -11.28
CA TYR A 17 36.20 16.03 -11.97
C TYR A 17 35.02 15.17 -12.43
N LYS A 18 35.26 13.99 -13.04
CA LYS A 18 34.20 13.05 -13.49
C LYS A 18 33.33 12.45 -12.38
N LYS A 19 33.76 12.52 -11.12
CA LYS A 19 33.02 12.03 -9.96
C LYS A 19 32.44 13.19 -9.12
N CYS A 20 32.50 14.42 -9.64
CA CYS A 20 32.03 15.62 -8.98
C CYS A 20 31.22 16.46 -9.99
N CYS A 21 31.70 17.63 -10.41
CA CYS A 21 30.95 18.50 -11.33
C CYS A 21 30.79 17.96 -12.76
N GLY A 22 31.51 16.89 -13.12
CA GLY A 22 31.37 16.19 -14.40
C GLY A 22 30.35 15.04 -14.39
N VAL A 23 29.57 14.87 -13.31
CA VAL A 23 28.45 13.93 -13.25
C VAL A 23 27.24 14.60 -13.87
N VAL A 24 26.83 14.13 -15.06
CA VAL A 24 25.54 14.50 -15.64
C VAL A 24 24.51 13.51 -15.09
N THR A 25 23.85 13.87 -13.99
CA THR A 25 22.63 13.17 -13.58
C THR A 25 21.59 13.40 -14.68
N PRO A 26 20.97 12.36 -15.27
CA PRO A 26 19.91 12.57 -16.25
C PRO A 26 18.82 13.46 -15.63
N ILE A 27 18.44 14.53 -16.33
CA ILE A 27 17.43 15.51 -15.85
C ILE A 27 16.13 14.80 -15.43
N THR A 28 15.80 13.68 -16.08
CA THR A 28 14.67 12.81 -15.77
C THR A 28 14.73 12.23 -14.35
N GLU A 29 15.91 11.84 -13.85
CA GLU A 29 16.08 11.27 -12.52
C GLU A 29 15.96 12.34 -11.42
N LEU A 30 16.45 13.56 -11.68
CA LEU A 30 16.28 14.70 -10.77
C LEU A 30 14.82 15.16 -10.70
N ARG A 31 14.13 15.21 -11.84
CA ARG A 31 12.70 15.57 -11.92
C ARG A 31 11.81 14.53 -11.24
N SER A 32 12.12 13.24 -11.37
CA SER A 32 11.37 12.16 -10.69
C SER A 32 11.53 12.21 -9.16
N ARG A 33 12.73 12.49 -8.65
CA ARG A 33 12.93 12.66 -7.20
C ARG A 33 12.22 13.89 -6.64
N HIS A 34 12.17 14.98 -7.40
CA HIS A 34 11.42 16.18 -7.02
C HIS A 34 9.91 15.93 -7.00
N GLU A 35 9.37 15.26 -8.03
CA GLU A 35 7.97 14.84 -8.11
C GLU A 35 7.56 13.96 -6.90
N GLN A 36 8.38 12.95 -6.54
CA GLN A 36 8.14 12.11 -5.37
C GLN A 36 8.14 12.91 -4.06
N LYS A 37 9.01 13.92 -3.94
CA LYS A 37 9.05 14.81 -2.77
C LYS A 37 7.77 15.64 -2.67
N LEU A 38 7.33 16.25 -3.77
CA LEU A 38 6.10 17.06 -3.81
C LEU A 38 4.85 16.21 -3.51
N GLN A 39 4.81 14.97 -4.02
CA GLN A 39 3.74 14.02 -3.74
C GLN A 39 3.65 13.67 -2.25
N LYS A 40 4.79 13.43 -1.58
CA LYS A 40 4.84 13.17 -0.12
C LYS A 40 4.41 14.39 0.70
N GLU A 41 4.83 15.59 0.31
CA GLU A 41 4.47 16.82 1.03
C GLU A 41 2.99 17.20 0.85
N TYR A 42 2.41 16.92 -0.33
CA TYR A 42 1.01 17.21 -0.65
C TYR A 42 0.02 16.70 0.40
N ALA A 43 0.13 15.42 0.80
CA ALA A 43 -0.82 14.79 1.72
C ALA A 43 -0.92 15.56 3.06
N GLY A 44 0.22 15.94 3.64
CA GLY A 44 0.26 16.72 4.87
C GLY A 44 -0.23 18.16 4.70
N TRP A 45 -0.14 18.75 3.50
CA TRP A 45 -0.67 20.09 3.23
C TRP A 45 -2.19 20.12 3.08
N VAL A 46 -2.79 19.06 2.51
CA VAL A 46 -4.26 18.89 2.44
C VAL A 46 -4.86 18.70 3.83
N GLU A 47 -4.23 17.89 4.68
CA GLU A 47 -4.66 17.69 6.07
C GLU A 47 -4.68 19.01 6.85
N ARG A 48 -3.61 19.80 6.77
CA ARG A 48 -3.54 21.12 7.40
C ARG A 48 -4.56 22.11 6.81
N LEU A 49 -4.90 22.02 5.52
CA LEU A 49 -5.96 22.82 4.91
C LEU A 49 -7.32 22.45 5.49
N ASN A 50 -7.62 21.16 5.66
CA ASN A 50 -8.87 20.69 6.27
C ASN A 50 -9.00 21.19 7.72
N HIS A 51 -7.92 21.12 8.50
CA HIS A 51 -7.89 21.67 9.86
C HIS A 51 -8.10 23.20 9.87
N PHE A 52 -7.44 23.92 8.96
CA PHE A 52 -7.63 25.37 8.82
C PHE A 52 -9.09 25.72 8.52
N VAL A 53 -9.73 25.01 7.59
CA VAL A 53 -11.15 25.22 7.27
C VAL A 53 -12.04 24.96 8.49
N GLY A 54 -11.83 23.85 9.20
CA GLY A 54 -12.60 23.51 10.41
C GLY A 54 -12.44 24.52 11.55
N GLY A 55 -11.29 25.19 11.65
CA GLY A 55 -11.04 26.23 12.66
C GLY A 55 -11.48 27.65 12.27
N ASN A 56 -11.74 27.91 10.99
CA ASN A 56 -12.00 29.27 10.46
C ASN A 56 -13.39 29.45 9.84
N VAL A 57 -14.20 28.39 9.73
CA VAL A 57 -15.56 28.46 9.16
C VAL A 57 -16.57 27.93 10.18
N THR A 58 -17.67 28.67 10.39
CA THR A 58 -18.74 28.24 11.29
C THR A 58 -19.64 27.19 10.64
N SER A 59 -20.33 26.40 11.47
CA SER A 59 -21.32 25.43 10.99
C SER A 59 -22.46 26.08 10.21
N GLU A 60 -22.85 27.30 10.58
CA GLU A 60 -23.88 28.09 9.89
C GLU A 60 -23.44 28.46 8.47
N THR A 61 -22.22 28.97 8.30
CA THR A 61 -21.67 29.31 6.97
C THR A 61 -21.53 28.08 6.08
N ILE A 62 -21.15 26.92 6.63
CA ILE A 62 -21.11 25.66 5.87
C ILE A 62 -22.51 25.21 5.46
N SER A 63 -23.51 25.38 6.34
CA SER A 63 -24.90 25.05 6.02
C SER A 63 -25.44 25.92 4.89
N GLU A 64 -25.24 27.24 4.96
CA GLU A 64 -25.65 28.18 3.90
C GLU A 64 -24.97 27.87 2.57
N ALA A 65 -23.65 27.59 2.60
CA ALA A 65 -22.90 27.21 1.41
C ALA A 65 -23.45 25.90 0.80
N ARG A 66 -23.87 24.93 1.64
CA ARG A 66 -24.45 23.66 1.20
C ARG A 66 -25.81 23.87 0.53
N SER A 67 -26.69 24.65 1.16
CA SER A 67 -28.00 25.00 0.57
C SER A 67 -27.83 25.69 -0.78
N ARG A 68 -26.88 26.62 -0.88
CA ARG A 68 -26.55 27.31 -2.15
C ARG A 68 -26.03 26.33 -3.19
N PHE A 69 -25.09 25.47 -2.84
CA PHE A 69 -24.54 24.47 -3.76
C PHE A 69 -25.61 23.52 -4.28
N ALA A 70 -26.48 23.02 -3.39
CA ALA A 70 -27.59 22.15 -3.74
C ALA A 70 -28.51 22.82 -4.78
N ALA A 71 -28.93 24.07 -4.52
CA ALA A 71 -29.78 24.83 -5.43
C ALA A 71 -29.09 25.19 -6.77
N GLU A 72 -27.80 25.51 -6.72
CA GLU A 72 -27.02 25.88 -7.91
C GLU A 72 -26.64 24.68 -8.78
N VAL A 73 -26.52 23.48 -8.21
CA VAL A 73 -26.22 22.25 -8.98
C VAL A 73 -27.50 21.52 -9.40
N GLY A 74 -28.61 21.73 -8.70
CA GLY A 74 -29.87 21.02 -8.95
C GLY A 74 -29.98 19.71 -8.17
N LEU A 75 -29.44 19.67 -6.94
CA LEU A 75 -29.47 18.55 -6.00
C LEU A 75 -30.28 18.93 -4.75
N THR A 76 -30.68 17.95 -3.94
CA THR A 76 -31.18 18.20 -2.58
C THR A 76 -30.03 18.40 -1.59
N GLU A 77 -30.30 19.02 -0.44
CA GLU A 77 -29.27 19.16 0.60
C GLU A 77 -28.79 17.81 1.14
N GLU A 78 -29.67 16.79 1.20
CA GLU A 78 -29.24 15.44 1.58
C GLU A 78 -28.29 14.83 0.55
N GLU A 79 -28.56 14.98 -0.75
CA GLU A 79 -27.71 14.47 -1.82
C GLU A 79 -26.29 15.05 -1.77
N VAL A 80 -26.16 16.33 -1.44
CA VAL A 80 -24.85 17.00 -1.29
C VAL A 80 -24.02 16.41 -0.14
N THR A 81 -24.66 15.83 0.88
CA THR A 81 -23.96 15.20 2.01
C THR A 81 -23.49 13.77 1.72
N ARG A 82 -23.96 13.16 0.63
CA ARG A 82 -23.55 11.80 0.25
C ARG A 82 -22.08 11.77 -0.18
N PRO A 83 -21.36 10.64 0.01
CA PRO A 83 -19.95 10.54 -0.36
C PRO A 83 -19.63 10.92 -1.81
N GLU A 84 -20.57 10.67 -2.74
CA GLU A 84 -20.43 11.01 -4.16
C GLU A 84 -20.35 12.53 -4.43
N TRP A 85 -20.96 13.38 -3.60
CA TRP A 85 -21.00 14.85 -3.79
C TRP A 85 -20.27 15.64 -2.70
N ALA A 86 -20.02 15.05 -1.54
CA ALA A 86 -19.39 15.71 -0.39
C ALA A 86 -18.00 16.30 -0.74
N ALA A 87 -17.18 15.57 -1.51
CA ALA A 87 -15.87 16.06 -1.95
C ALA A 87 -15.98 17.24 -2.94
N HIS A 88 -16.97 17.22 -3.84
CA HIS A 88 -17.21 18.28 -4.81
C HIS A 88 -17.70 19.56 -4.16
N PHE A 89 -18.62 19.43 -3.20
CA PHE A 89 -19.07 20.53 -2.35
C PHE A 89 -17.91 21.15 -1.58
N PHE A 90 -17.11 20.33 -0.88
CA PHE A 90 -15.98 20.81 -0.09
C PHE A 90 -14.96 21.55 -0.97
N ASN A 91 -14.60 20.97 -2.11
CA ASN A 91 -13.70 21.60 -3.06
C ASN A 91 -14.22 22.93 -3.57
N TRP A 92 -15.48 23.02 -3.98
CA TRP A 92 -16.06 24.29 -4.41
C TRP A 92 -16.05 25.32 -3.27
N CYS A 93 -16.47 24.92 -2.07
CA CYS A 93 -16.53 25.79 -0.90
C CYS A 93 -15.15 26.34 -0.51
N VAL A 94 -14.09 25.55 -0.65
CA VAL A 94 -12.74 25.93 -0.21
C VAL A 94 -11.94 26.64 -1.31
N LEU A 95 -12.09 26.20 -2.56
CA LEU A 95 -11.25 26.59 -3.68
C LEU A 95 -11.84 27.72 -4.53
N ASP A 96 -13.18 27.82 -4.58
CA ASP A 96 -13.88 28.65 -5.56
C ASP A 96 -14.74 29.74 -4.89
N VAL A 97 -15.32 29.47 -3.71
CA VAL A 97 -16.13 30.46 -2.98
C VAL A 97 -15.25 31.56 -2.40
N ARG A 98 -15.59 32.81 -2.72
CA ARG A 98 -14.92 34.00 -2.18
C ARG A 98 -15.71 34.61 -1.03
N THR A 99 -15.05 34.74 0.12
CA THR A 99 -15.58 35.44 1.30
C THR A 99 -14.63 36.59 1.62
N GLY A 100 -15.14 37.82 1.65
CA GLY A 100 -14.29 39.02 1.87
C GLY A 100 -13.27 39.27 0.75
N GLY A 101 -13.56 38.83 -0.48
CA GLY A 101 -12.71 39.07 -1.65
C GLY A 101 -11.60 38.04 -1.88
N SER A 102 -11.51 36.98 -1.09
CA SER A 102 -10.54 35.88 -1.24
C SER A 102 -11.16 34.52 -0.95
N THR A 103 -10.58 33.44 -1.46
CA THR A 103 -11.01 32.07 -1.13
C THR A 103 -10.37 31.57 0.17
N LEU A 104 -10.91 30.50 0.76
CA LEU A 104 -10.32 29.87 1.95
C LEU A 104 -8.92 29.33 1.66
N LEU A 105 -8.71 28.76 0.47
CA LEU A 105 -7.39 28.34 0.03
C LEU A 105 -6.40 29.52 -0.09
N GLU A 106 -6.81 30.65 -0.67
CA GLU A 106 -5.96 31.83 -0.78
C GLU A 106 -5.55 32.35 0.61
N ASN A 107 -6.49 32.39 1.55
CA ASN A 107 -6.23 32.77 2.94
C ASN A 107 -5.26 31.80 3.62
N TYR A 108 -5.46 30.50 3.42
CA TYR A 108 -4.57 29.48 3.93
C TYR A 108 -3.15 29.61 3.37
N ILE A 109 -2.99 29.76 2.05
CA ILE A 109 -1.69 29.96 1.39
C ILE A 109 -1.03 31.26 1.86
N LYS A 110 -1.80 32.33 2.07
CA LYS A 110 -1.29 33.61 2.57
C LYS A 110 -0.72 33.48 3.99
N GLN A 111 -1.39 32.73 4.87
CA GLN A 111 -1.00 32.57 6.27
C GLN A 111 0.11 31.51 6.46
N HIS A 112 0.01 30.37 5.77
CA HIS A 112 0.87 29.19 6.02
C HIS A 112 1.82 28.85 4.87
N GLY A 113 1.58 29.38 3.66
CA GLY A 113 2.32 29.03 2.44
C GLY A 113 3.78 29.48 2.41
N ARG A 114 4.28 30.26 3.38
CA ARG A 114 5.73 30.55 3.50
C ARG A 114 6.56 29.31 3.85
N ARG A 115 5.95 28.31 4.50
CA ARG A 115 6.61 27.05 4.87
C ARG A 115 6.40 25.95 3.84
N MET A 116 5.58 26.20 2.81
CA MET A 116 5.30 25.28 1.73
C MET A 116 6.39 25.36 0.67
N GLU A 117 6.74 24.22 0.09
CA GLU A 117 7.62 24.18 -1.07
C GLU A 117 7.06 25.08 -2.20
N PRO A 118 7.88 25.95 -2.85
CA PRO A 118 7.40 26.93 -3.81
C PRO A 118 6.59 26.39 -5.01
N ASP A 119 6.97 25.24 -5.56
CA ASP A 119 6.26 24.57 -6.66
C ASP A 119 4.92 24.04 -6.17
N LEU A 120 4.88 23.40 -5.00
CA LEU A 120 3.63 22.95 -4.40
C LEU A 120 2.69 24.13 -4.10
N ARG A 121 3.23 25.26 -3.63
CA ARG A 121 2.45 26.48 -3.41
C ARG A 121 1.85 27.03 -4.70
N ARG A 122 2.61 27.04 -5.78
CA ARG A 122 2.11 27.42 -7.11
C ARG A 122 1.05 26.43 -7.60
N ALA A 123 1.26 25.13 -7.38
CA ALA A 123 0.31 24.09 -7.74
C ALA A 123 -1.04 24.27 -7.02
N PHE A 124 -1.03 24.51 -5.70
CA PHE A 124 -2.26 24.82 -4.97
C PHE A 124 -2.94 26.09 -5.48
N ALA A 125 -2.18 27.17 -5.70
CA ALA A 125 -2.75 28.42 -6.21
C ALA A 125 -3.41 28.27 -7.59
N GLY A 126 -2.90 27.37 -8.43
CA GLY A 126 -3.42 27.08 -9.77
C GLY A 126 -4.58 26.08 -9.82
N LEU A 127 -5.01 25.49 -8.70
CA LEU A 127 -6.12 24.53 -8.69
C LEU A 127 -7.43 25.20 -9.14
N HIS A 128 -7.97 24.73 -10.25
CA HIS A 128 -9.28 25.12 -10.78
C HIS A 128 -9.94 23.89 -11.44
N LEU A 129 -11.28 23.87 -11.50
CA LEU A 129 -12.01 22.78 -12.13
C LEU A 129 -11.92 22.92 -13.64
N ASN A 130 -11.57 21.84 -14.35
CA ASN A 130 -11.49 21.89 -15.80
C ASN A 130 -11.85 20.53 -16.40
N VAL A 131 -11.88 20.47 -17.72
CA VAL A 131 -12.27 19.30 -18.52
C VAL A 131 -11.06 18.82 -19.33
N TYR A 132 -10.83 17.51 -19.30
CA TYR A 132 -9.76 16.88 -20.06
C TYR A 132 -10.24 15.60 -20.74
N GLU A 133 -9.96 15.44 -22.02
CA GLU A 133 -10.16 14.18 -22.74
C GLU A 133 -8.96 13.25 -22.50
N ILE A 134 -9.22 12.01 -22.12
CA ILE A 134 -8.19 10.98 -22.01
C ILE A 134 -7.79 10.53 -23.41
N THR A 135 -6.53 10.73 -23.78
CA THR A 135 -6.03 10.39 -25.11
C THR A 135 -5.20 9.11 -25.11
N GLU A 136 -4.44 8.86 -24.03
CA GLU A 136 -3.61 7.67 -23.87
C GLU A 136 -3.63 7.22 -22.40
N VAL A 137 -3.59 5.91 -22.16
CA VAL A 137 -3.58 5.34 -20.80
C VAL A 137 -2.45 4.32 -20.72
N ASP A 138 -1.40 4.65 -19.97
CA ASP A 138 -0.31 3.75 -19.62
C ASP A 138 -0.47 3.20 -18.18
N ARG A 139 0.52 2.41 -17.73
CA ARG A 139 0.56 1.81 -16.38
C ARG A 139 0.54 2.87 -15.27
N ASP A 140 1.51 3.80 -15.29
CA ASP A 140 1.74 4.75 -14.20
C ASP A 140 1.35 6.20 -14.57
N VAL A 141 1.00 6.44 -15.83
CA VAL A 141 0.69 7.76 -16.39
C VAL A 141 -0.49 7.66 -17.33
N MET A 142 -1.36 8.67 -17.35
CA MET A 142 -2.30 8.88 -18.45
C MET A 142 -1.98 10.20 -19.15
N THR A 143 -2.12 10.23 -20.46
CA THR A 143 -2.07 11.47 -21.24
C THR A 143 -3.50 11.96 -21.41
N VAL A 144 -3.74 13.19 -20.99
CA VAL A 144 -5.01 13.88 -21.22
C VAL A 144 -4.77 15.15 -22.01
N GLN A 145 -5.79 15.62 -22.72
CA GLN A 145 -5.74 16.91 -23.41
C GLN A 145 -6.96 17.76 -23.07
N HIS A 146 -6.78 19.07 -22.96
CA HIS A 146 -7.93 19.97 -22.91
C HIS A 146 -8.64 19.97 -24.28
N PRO A 147 -9.97 19.80 -24.34
CA PRO A 147 -10.65 19.47 -25.59
C PRO A 147 -10.77 20.64 -26.58
N LEU A 148 -10.58 21.90 -26.14
CA LEU A 148 -10.55 23.08 -27.02
C LEU A 148 -9.12 23.49 -27.40
N THR A 149 -8.30 23.82 -26.39
CA THR A 149 -6.91 24.27 -26.59
C THR A 149 -5.96 23.17 -27.08
N LEU A 150 -6.35 21.90 -26.95
CA LEU A 150 -5.50 20.73 -27.22
C LEU A 150 -4.21 20.67 -26.38
N GLU A 151 -4.17 21.43 -25.28
CA GLU A 151 -3.04 21.40 -24.35
C GLU A 151 -2.95 20.02 -23.71
N LYS A 152 -1.79 19.38 -23.80
CA LYS A 152 -1.55 18.05 -23.25
C LYS A 152 -1.02 18.12 -21.83
N HIS A 153 -1.54 17.23 -20.99
CA HIS A 153 -1.08 17.01 -19.63
C HIS A 153 -0.81 15.53 -19.39
N TYR A 154 0.25 15.26 -18.64
CA TYR A 154 0.59 13.91 -18.19
C TYR A 154 0.18 13.78 -16.73
N ILE A 155 -0.70 12.86 -16.40
CA ILE A 155 -1.24 12.67 -15.06
C ILE A 155 -0.70 11.37 -14.48
N LEU A 156 -0.12 11.41 -13.28
CA LEU A 156 0.17 10.23 -12.48
C LEU A 156 -1.11 9.46 -12.21
N ARG A 157 -1.15 8.20 -12.65
CA ARG A 157 -2.32 7.35 -12.50
C ARG A 157 -2.27 6.64 -11.14
N SER A 158 -3.39 6.65 -10.43
CA SER A 158 -3.61 5.73 -9.30
C SER A 158 -4.08 4.40 -9.86
N ASN A 159 -3.53 3.28 -9.40
CA ASN A 159 -3.89 1.93 -9.85
C ASN A 159 -5.38 1.61 -9.64
N SER A 160 -6.07 2.36 -8.79
CA SER A 160 -7.51 2.25 -8.52
C SER A 160 -8.43 2.94 -9.54
N LEU A 161 -7.89 3.73 -10.48
CA LEU A 161 -8.69 4.47 -11.47
C LEU A 161 -8.81 3.66 -12.78
N ASN A 162 -10.01 3.12 -13.03
CA ASN A 162 -10.35 2.45 -14.29
C ASN A 162 -10.83 3.47 -15.31
N VAL A 163 -9.97 3.79 -16.28
CA VAL A 163 -10.23 4.78 -17.33
C VAL A 163 -9.77 4.27 -18.70
N MET A 164 -10.44 4.74 -19.76
CA MET A 164 -10.15 4.40 -21.15
C MET A 164 -9.99 5.67 -21.99
N PRO A 165 -9.20 5.63 -23.08
CA PRO A 165 -9.18 6.72 -24.06
C PRO A 165 -10.57 7.09 -24.56
N GLY A 166 -10.80 8.39 -24.77
CA GLY A 166 -12.08 8.97 -25.17
C GLY A 166 -13.00 9.37 -24.01
N GLN A 167 -12.74 8.90 -22.78
CA GLN A 167 -13.47 9.38 -21.61
C GLN A 167 -13.07 10.81 -21.25
N MET A 168 -13.99 11.55 -20.64
CA MET A 168 -13.77 12.93 -20.21
C MET A 168 -13.56 12.98 -18.69
N ILE A 169 -12.51 13.65 -18.25
CA ILE A 169 -12.24 13.96 -16.85
C ILE A 169 -12.73 15.36 -16.57
N VAL A 170 -13.63 15.53 -15.59
CA VAL A 170 -13.94 16.82 -15.00
C VAL A 170 -13.29 16.87 -13.63
N GLY A 171 -12.19 17.60 -13.51
CA GLY A 171 -11.31 17.52 -12.34
C GLY A 171 -10.34 18.68 -12.22
N ARG A 172 -9.57 18.70 -11.14
CA ARG A 172 -8.51 19.70 -10.92
C ARG A 172 -7.16 19.00 -11.01
N LEU A 173 -6.21 19.60 -11.71
CA LEU A 173 -4.86 19.05 -11.85
C LEU A 173 -3.89 19.76 -10.89
N LEU A 174 -3.19 18.97 -10.07
CA LEU A 174 -2.11 19.44 -9.22
C LEU A 174 -0.77 19.18 -9.91
N ASN A 175 -0.03 20.23 -10.22
CA ASN A 175 1.27 20.12 -10.91
C ASN A 175 2.40 19.74 -9.93
N LEU A 176 3.09 18.62 -10.20
CA LEU A 176 4.23 18.13 -9.41
C LEU A 176 5.59 18.37 -10.11
N GLY A 177 5.65 19.37 -10.99
CA GLY A 177 6.82 19.79 -11.74
C GLY A 177 7.09 18.97 -13.00
N LEU A 178 7.01 17.64 -12.93
CA LEU A 178 7.19 16.74 -14.07
C LEU A 178 5.85 16.28 -14.66
N ARG A 179 5.00 15.70 -13.82
CA ARG A 179 3.63 15.28 -14.16
C ARG A 179 2.63 15.96 -13.23
N ASN A 180 1.37 15.95 -13.63
CA ASN A 180 0.25 16.34 -12.81
C ASN A 180 -0.25 15.15 -11.98
N MET A 181 -1.04 15.44 -10.97
CA MET A 181 -1.82 14.46 -10.22
C MET A 181 -3.27 14.92 -10.21
N LEU A 182 -4.20 13.97 -10.33
CA LEU A 182 -5.62 14.26 -10.24
C LEU A 182 -5.97 14.61 -8.78
N PHE A 183 -6.49 15.81 -8.56
CA PHE A 183 -6.94 16.22 -7.24
C PHE A 183 -8.24 15.48 -6.86
N SER A 184 -8.43 15.22 -5.57
CA SER A 184 -9.62 14.50 -5.06
C SER A 184 -10.91 15.21 -5.49
N GLY A 185 -11.97 14.45 -5.79
CA GLY A 185 -13.24 15.01 -6.27
C GLY A 185 -13.21 15.34 -7.77
N SER A 186 -12.75 14.38 -8.58
CA SER A 186 -12.81 14.44 -10.05
C SER A 186 -13.83 13.41 -10.55
N ILE A 187 -14.55 13.76 -11.62
CA ILE A 187 -15.62 12.95 -12.22
C ILE A 187 -15.12 12.43 -13.57
N ILE A 188 -15.36 11.14 -13.84
CA ILE A 188 -15.12 10.55 -15.16
C ILE A 188 -16.46 10.43 -15.87
N LEU A 189 -16.56 11.04 -17.05
CA LEU A 189 -17.73 11.01 -17.91
C LEU A 189 -17.46 10.15 -19.15
N GLN A 190 -18.52 9.54 -19.66
CA GLN A 190 -18.44 8.65 -20.82
C GLN A 190 -18.19 9.43 -22.13
N PRO A 191 -17.60 8.82 -23.17
CA PRO A 191 -17.23 9.53 -24.39
C PRO A 191 -18.39 10.24 -25.11
N HIS A 192 -19.62 9.75 -24.94
CA HIS A 192 -20.80 10.32 -25.61
C HIS A 192 -21.15 11.74 -25.14
N VAL A 193 -20.68 12.18 -23.97
CA VAL A 193 -20.93 13.56 -23.50
C VAL A 193 -20.01 14.61 -24.14
N LYS A 194 -19.01 14.18 -24.92
CA LYS A 194 -17.95 15.04 -25.45
C LYS A 194 -18.47 16.24 -26.24
N GLU A 195 -19.38 16.01 -27.20
CA GLU A 195 -19.89 17.09 -28.06
C GLU A 195 -20.65 18.15 -27.27
N SER A 196 -21.52 17.74 -26.36
CA SER A 196 -22.28 18.67 -25.52
C SER A 196 -21.41 19.39 -24.50
N LEU A 197 -20.36 18.74 -24.01
CA LEU A 197 -19.39 19.36 -23.12
C LEU A 197 -18.51 20.38 -23.87
N LEU A 198 -18.16 20.11 -25.13
CA LEU A 198 -17.48 21.07 -26.01
C LEU A 198 -18.34 22.30 -26.29
N GLU A 199 -19.63 22.11 -26.59
CA GLU A 199 -20.58 23.22 -26.75
C GLU A 199 -20.69 24.06 -25.47
N TRP A 200 -20.78 23.39 -24.31
CA TRP A 200 -20.82 24.07 -23.01
C TRP A 200 -19.52 24.87 -22.76
N LEU A 201 -18.34 24.29 -23.01
CA LEU A 201 -17.06 24.99 -22.82
C LEU A 201 -16.92 26.23 -23.72
N ASN A 202 -17.39 26.16 -24.97
CA ASN A 202 -17.39 27.32 -25.87
C ASN A 202 -18.27 28.48 -25.37
N GLN A 203 -19.28 28.19 -24.55
CA GLN A 203 -20.15 29.19 -23.93
C GLN A 203 -19.56 29.77 -22.63
N HIS A 204 -18.54 29.12 -22.05
CA HIS A 204 -17.92 29.47 -20.76
C HIS A 204 -16.41 29.71 -20.91
N PRO A 205 -15.98 30.74 -21.66
CA PRO A 205 -14.57 31.02 -21.89
C PRO A 205 -13.79 31.34 -20.60
N GLU A 206 -14.45 31.70 -19.51
CA GLU A 206 -13.85 31.89 -18.19
C GLU A 206 -13.17 30.62 -17.63
N VAL A 207 -13.53 29.43 -18.10
CA VAL A 207 -12.89 28.16 -17.73
C VAL A 207 -11.39 28.19 -18.04
N GLU A 208 -11.01 28.70 -19.21
CA GLU A 208 -9.61 28.79 -19.64
C GLU A 208 -8.82 29.83 -18.84
N HIS A 209 -9.48 30.91 -18.42
CA HIS A 209 -8.86 32.00 -17.67
C HIS A 209 -8.72 31.70 -16.18
N ALA A 210 -9.34 30.62 -15.69
CA ALA A 210 -9.42 30.26 -14.28
C ALA A 210 -8.09 29.84 -13.64
N ALA A 211 -7.14 29.40 -14.48
CA ALA A 211 -5.78 29.07 -14.08
C ALA A 211 -4.99 30.32 -13.65
N GLU A 212 -5.19 31.43 -14.36
CA GLU A 212 -4.45 32.69 -14.17
C GLU A 212 -5.18 33.67 -13.24
N ASP A 213 -6.52 33.62 -13.21
CA ASP A 213 -7.36 34.47 -12.39
C ASP A 213 -8.38 33.65 -11.59
N ALA A 214 -8.15 33.52 -10.28
CA ALA A 214 -9.08 32.86 -9.37
C ALA A 214 -10.46 33.54 -9.32
N GLY A 215 -10.57 34.80 -9.74
CA GLY A 215 -11.85 35.51 -9.92
C GLY A 215 -12.71 34.97 -11.07
N LYS A 216 -12.15 34.14 -11.94
CA LYS A 216 -12.86 33.50 -13.05
C LYS A 216 -13.42 32.11 -12.71
N ARG A 217 -13.17 31.58 -11.51
CA ARG A 217 -13.66 30.26 -11.02
C ARG A 217 -15.14 30.25 -10.62
N VAL A 218 -15.98 30.99 -11.34
CA VAL A 218 -17.41 31.20 -11.01
C VAL A 218 -18.34 30.16 -11.66
N TYR A 219 -17.82 29.35 -12.57
CA TYR A 219 -18.56 28.38 -13.38
C TYR A 219 -18.71 26.99 -12.74
N THR A 220 -18.06 26.72 -11.60
CA THR A 220 -17.97 25.37 -11.02
C THR A 220 -19.35 24.73 -10.80
N THR A 221 -20.32 25.47 -10.23
CA THR A 221 -21.67 24.93 -9.96
C THR A 221 -22.49 24.76 -11.23
N GLU A 222 -22.27 25.61 -12.24
CA GLU A 222 -22.91 25.48 -13.55
C GLU A 222 -22.37 24.25 -14.33
N LEU A 223 -21.07 23.97 -14.25
CA LEU A 223 -20.48 22.75 -14.80
C LEU A 223 -21.00 21.49 -14.11
N TYR A 224 -21.12 21.51 -12.78
CA TYR A 224 -21.74 20.39 -12.06
C TYR A 224 -23.22 20.23 -12.38
N ARG A 225 -23.97 21.34 -12.54
CA ARG A 225 -25.36 21.32 -12.99
C ARG A 225 -25.48 20.68 -14.37
N PHE A 226 -24.60 21.03 -15.30
CA PHE A 226 -24.54 20.40 -16.62
C PHE A 226 -24.37 18.88 -16.49
N ILE A 227 -23.46 18.41 -15.63
CA ILE A 227 -23.22 16.97 -15.39
C ILE A 227 -24.45 16.28 -14.81
N VAL A 228 -25.12 16.88 -13.81
CA VAL A 228 -26.33 16.33 -13.19
C VAL A 228 -27.48 16.26 -14.19
N GLN A 229 -27.67 17.29 -15.02
CA GLN A 229 -28.72 17.33 -16.04
C GLN A 229 -28.48 16.31 -17.15
N PHE A 230 -27.20 16.06 -17.50
CA PHE A 230 -26.83 14.98 -18.43
C PHE A 230 -27.06 13.59 -17.82
N GLY A 231 -26.73 13.39 -16.54
CA GLY A 231 -27.00 12.14 -15.81
C GLY A 231 -28.48 11.89 -15.48
N GLY A 232 -29.31 12.94 -15.50
CA GLY A 232 -30.73 12.90 -15.12
C GLY A 232 -31.68 12.28 -16.15
N THR A 233 -31.22 11.97 -17.36
CA THR A 233 -32.03 11.25 -18.37
C THR A 233 -31.87 9.72 -18.33
N GLU A 234 -31.05 9.20 -17.40
CA GLU A 234 -30.95 7.78 -17.07
C GLU A 234 -31.11 7.55 -15.57
N THR A 235 -32.13 8.15 -14.94
CA THR A 235 -32.61 7.67 -13.63
C THR A 235 -33.45 6.41 -13.81
N GLY A 236 -32.74 5.35 -14.17
CA GLY A 236 -33.26 4.02 -14.42
C GLY A 236 -32.17 2.96 -14.42
N SER A 237 -31.03 3.19 -13.77
CA SER A 237 -30.19 2.10 -13.30
C SER A 237 -30.38 1.99 -11.79
N GLU A 238 -31.50 1.40 -11.40
CA GLU A 238 -31.46 0.44 -10.30
C GLU A 238 -30.18 -0.38 -10.52
N GLN A 239 -29.21 -0.30 -9.61
CA GLN A 239 -28.36 -1.46 -9.40
C GLN A 239 -29.33 -2.56 -8.96
N PRO A 240 -29.56 -3.62 -9.75
CA PRO A 240 -30.35 -4.71 -9.27
C PRO A 240 -29.47 -5.42 -8.24
N ALA A 241 -29.79 -5.22 -6.97
CA ALA A 241 -29.63 -6.31 -6.04
C ALA A 241 -30.40 -7.51 -6.62
N SER A 242 -29.69 -8.60 -6.89
CA SER A 242 -30.24 -9.91 -7.26
C SER A 242 -31.00 -10.03 -8.59
N GLY A 243 -30.28 -9.86 -9.71
CA GLY A 243 -30.61 -10.52 -10.96
C GLY A 243 -29.37 -11.24 -11.47
N GLN A 244 -29.11 -12.47 -11.03
CA GLN A 244 -28.08 -13.29 -11.67
C GLN A 244 -28.54 -13.55 -13.11
N GLY A 245 -28.02 -12.77 -14.05
CA GLY A 245 -28.15 -13.06 -15.47
C GLY A 245 -27.70 -14.49 -15.74
N THR A 246 -28.27 -15.09 -16.77
CA THR A 246 -27.89 -16.43 -17.20
C THR A 246 -26.42 -16.42 -17.62
N LEU A 247 -25.63 -17.37 -17.12
CA LEU A 247 -24.24 -17.54 -17.57
C LEU A 247 -24.27 -18.22 -18.93
N LEU A 248 -23.58 -17.64 -19.91
CA LEU A 248 -23.66 -18.07 -21.31
C LEU A 248 -22.29 -18.54 -21.79
N ARG A 249 -22.31 -19.40 -22.80
CA ARG A 249 -21.19 -19.68 -23.67
C ARG A 249 -21.55 -19.31 -25.11
N ARG A 250 -20.73 -18.46 -25.73
CA ARG A 250 -20.79 -18.17 -27.17
C ARG A 250 -19.63 -18.87 -27.88
N THR A 251 -19.95 -19.60 -28.94
CA THR A 251 -18.96 -20.30 -29.78
C THR A 251 -18.73 -19.52 -31.07
N TYR A 252 -17.46 -19.24 -31.37
CA TYR A 252 -17.03 -18.55 -32.58
C TYR A 252 -16.13 -19.47 -33.41
N VAL A 253 -16.31 -19.43 -34.73
CA VAL A 253 -15.40 -20.09 -35.67
C VAL A 253 -14.23 -19.15 -35.93
N LEU A 254 -13.00 -19.66 -35.82
CA LEU A 254 -11.78 -18.89 -35.99
C LEU A 254 -11.25 -19.05 -37.42
N PRO A 255 -11.35 -18.01 -38.27
CA PRO A 255 -10.70 -18.05 -39.57
C PRO A 255 -9.17 -17.97 -39.45
N ASN A 256 -8.64 -17.37 -38.37
CA ASN A 256 -7.20 -17.24 -38.12
C ASN A 256 -6.88 -17.21 -36.61
N ARG A 257 -6.45 -18.36 -36.06
CA ARG A 257 -6.09 -18.51 -34.64
C ARG A 257 -4.94 -17.60 -34.23
N ASP A 258 -3.88 -17.52 -35.04
CA ASP A 258 -2.67 -16.76 -34.69
C ASP A 258 -2.95 -15.26 -34.55
N GLN A 259 -3.81 -14.72 -35.42
CA GLN A 259 -4.21 -13.32 -35.35
C GLN A 259 -5.00 -13.02 -34.07
N LEU A 260 -5.92 -13.91 -33.69
CA LEU A 260 -6.71 -13.73 -32.47
C LEU A 260 -5.85 -13.91 -31.21
N SER A 261 -4.95 -14.89 -31.18
CA SER A 261 -4.02 -15.08 -30.05
C SER A 261 -3.19 -13.81 -29.82
N LYS A 262 -2.67 -13.21 -30.89
CA LYS A 262 -1.95 -11.92 -30.82
C LYS A 262 -2.83 -10.77 -30.35
N ALA A 263 -4.10 -10.74 -30.74
CA ALA A 263 -5.04 -9.71 -30.30
C ALA A 263 -5.35 -9.82 -28.80
N ILE A 264 -5.51 -11.06 -28.29
CA ILE A 264 -5.69 -11.33 -26.87
C ILE A 264 -4.42 -10.99 -26.09
N GLU A 265 -3.24 -11.47 -26.54
CA GLU A 265 -1.94 -11.18 -25.92
C GLU A 265 -1.60 -9.69 -25.87
N ALA A 266 -2.01 -8.92 -26.89
CA ALA A 266 -1.76 -7.47 -26.94
C ALA A 266 -2.71 -6.65 -26.07
N ASN A 267 -3.78 -7.26 -25.55
CA ASN A 267 -4.80 -6.55 -24.78
C ASN A 267 -4.58 -6.74 -23.27
N PRO A 268 -4.31 -5.67 -22.51
CA PRO A 268 -3.99 -5.76 -21.09
C PRO A 268 -5.18 -6.20 -20.20
N ALA A 269 -6.40 -6.27 -20.74
CA ALA A 269 -7.56 -6.78 -20.03
C ALA A 269 -7.63 -8.32 -20.03
N PHE A 270 -6.75 -9.00 -20.78
CA PHE A 270 -6.66 -10.45 -20.81
C PHE A 270 -5.40 -10.94 -20.10
N GLU A 271 -5.57 -11.94 -19.24
CA GLU A 271 -4.47 -12.64 -18.58
C GLU A 271 -4.51 -14.13 -18.92
N LEU A 272 -3.34 -14.71 -19.24
CA LEU A 272 -3.26 -16.13 -19.57
C LEU A 272 -3.40 -16.97 -18.30
N LYS A 273 -4.49 -17.74 -18.21
CA LYS A 273 -4.77 -18.62 -17.08
C LYS A 273 -4.09 -19.98 -17.21
N LYS A 274 -4.13 -20.56 -18.42
CA LYS A 274 -3.55 -21.88 -18.69
C LYS A 274 -3.31 -22.06 -20.19
N SER A 275 -2.22 -22.70 -20.55
CA SER A 275 -1.96 -23.21 -21.90
C SER A 275 -1.38 -24.62 -21.83
N ASP A 276 -1.90 -25.55 -22.63
CA ASP A 276 -1.36 -26.91 -22.80
C ASP A 276 -1.04 -27.26 -24.27
N GLY A 277 -0.87 -26.23 -25.11
CA GLY A 277 -0.54 -26.34 -26.53
C GLY A 277 -1.74 -26.64 -27.44
N ALA A 278 -2.69 -27.47 -26.98
CA ALA A 278 -3.94 -27.71 -27.69
C ALA A 278 -5.00 -26.66 -27.35
N LYS A 279 -5.01 -26.22 -26.09
CA LYS A 279 -6.00 -25.31 -25.51
C LYS A 279 -5.34 -24.18 -24.74
N GLU A 280 -5.88 -22.98 -24.90
CA GLU A 280 -5.51 -21.80 -24.10
C GLU A 280 -6.76 -21.23 -23.43
N ILE A 281 -6.61 -20.85 -22.18
CA ILE A 281 -7.67 -20.26 -21.37
C ILE A 281 -7.16 -18.90 -20.91
N TRP A 282 -7.91 -17.86 -21.26
CA TRP A 282 -7.64 -16.48 -20.96
C TRP A 282 -8.74 -15.94 -20.05
N VAL A 283 -8.36 -15.17 -19.04
CA VAL A 283 -9.28 -14.45 -18.15
C VAL A 283 -9.42 -13.04 -18.66
N TYR A 284 -10.65 -12.61 -18.91
CA TYR A 284 -10.98 -11.21 -19.11
C TYR A 284 -11.30 -10.55 -17.77
N ALA A 285 -10.54 -9.51 -17.42
CA ALA A 285 -10.72 -8.74 -16.21
C ALA A 285 -10.32 -7.27 -16.42
N THR A 286 -11.25 -6.36 -16.22
CA THR A 286 -11.02 -4.91 -16.24
C THR A 286 -10.56 -4.37 -14.88
N ARG A 287 -10.62 -5.19 -13.83
CA ARG A 287 -10.22 -4.86 -12.47
C ARG A 287 -9.15 -5.85 -12.02
N LYS A 288 -8.03 -5.31 -11.56
CA LYS A 288 -6.99 -6.09 -10.88
C LYS A 288 -6.50 -5.38 -9.62
N GLU A 289 -6.20 -6.16 -8.61
CA GLU A 289 -5.49 -5.72 -7.41
C GLU A 289 -4.06 -6.28 -7.43
N GLU A 290 -3.12 -5.47 -6.94
CA GLU A 290 -1.70 -5.78 -6.93
C GLU A 290 -1.16 -5.63 -5.50
N HIS A 291 -0.36 -6.59 -5.04
CA HIS A 291 0.28 -6.55 -3.74
C HIS A 291 1.71 -7.08 -3.80
N LEU A 292 2.68 -6.31 -3.31
CA LEU A 292 4.06 -6.75 -3.20
C LEU A 292 4.29 -7.43 -1.86
N PHE A 293 4.97 -8.58 -1.86
CA PHE A 293 5.43 -9.27 -0.67
C PHE A 293 6.94 -9.06 -0.47
N PRO A 294 7.36 -8.12 0.40
CA PRO A 294 8.79 -7.89 0.67
C PRO A 294 9.50 -9.14 1.17
N ALA A 295 8.81 -9.96 1.98
CA ALA A 295 9.33 -11.22 2.49
C ALA A 295 9.55 -12.28 1.39
N LEU A 296 8.94 -12.13 0.22
CA LEU A 296 9.11 -13.02 -0.93
C LEU A 296 9.88 -12.31 -2.05
N LYS A 297 10.91 -11.52 -1.70
CA LYS A 297 11.75 -10.78 -2.67
C LYS A 297 10.94 -9.86 -3.58
N ASP A 298 9.99 -9.15 -2.97
CA ASP A 298 9.06 -8.26 -3.67
C ASP A 298 8.26 -8.98 -4.77
N ALA A 299 7.91 -10.26 -4.57
CA ALA A 299 6.97 -10.95 -5.44
C ALA A 299 5.66 -10.18 -5.52
N LEU A 300 5.20 -9.91 -6.73
CA LEU A 300 3.93 -9.25 -7.02
C LEU A 300 2.83 -10.31 -7.06
N LEU A 301 1.89 -10.26 -6.13
CA LEU A 301 0.63 -10.98 -6.18
C LEU A 301 -0.39 -10.17 -6.97
N GLU A 302 -1.03 -10.78 -7.97
CA GLU A 302 -2.03 -10.14 -8.80
C GLU A 302 -3.37 -10.88 -8.66
N LEU A 303 -4.45 -10.15 -8.37
CA LEU A 303 -5.80 -10.68 -8.22
C LEU A 303 -6.70 -10.03 -9.26
N TYR A 304 -7.19 -10.81 -10.22
CA TYR A 304 -8.04 -10.39 -11.31
C TYR A 304 -9.49 -10.73 -11.00
N GLU A 305 -10.39 -9.74 -10.99
CA GLU A 305 -11.83 -10.00 -10.88
C GLU A 305 -12.33 -10.53 -12.23
N VAL A 306 -12.59 -11.84 -12.30
CA VAL A 306 -12.99 -12.53 -13.53
C VAL A 306 -14.35 -12.02 -13.97
N GLN A 307 -14.43 -11.51 -15.19
CA GLN A 307 -15.67 -11.06 -15.82
C GLN A 307 -16.11 -12.00 -16.95
N ALA A 308 -15.15 -12.56 -17.67
CA ALA A 308 -15.38 -13.60 -18.67
C ALA A 308 -14.12 -14.45 -18.86
N GLU A 309 -14.26 -15.60 -19.52
CA GLU A 309 -13.16 -16.43 -19.99
C GLU A 309 -13.19 -16.59 -21.50
N ALA A 310 -12.03 -16.49 -22.14
CA ALA A 310 -11.82 -16.78 -23.55
C ALA A 310 -11.05 -18.09 -23.67
N ILE A 311 -11.66 -19.10 -24.27
CA ILE A 311 -11.10 -20.44 -24.41
C ILE A 311 -10.83 -20.71 -25.88
N LEU A 312 -9.55 -20.75 -26.25
CA LEU A 312 -9.10 -21.11 -27.60
C LEU A 312 -8.84 -22.61 -27.65
N GLU A 313 -9.53 -23.33 -28.52
CA GLU A 313 -9.35 -24.78 -28.69
C GLU A 313 -9.59 -25.16 -30.15
N GLY A 314 -8.54 -25.66 -30.82
CA GLY A 314 -8.59 -25.96 -32.25
C GLY A 314 -8.86 -24.71 -33.10
N ASP A 315 -9.90 -24.76 -33.92
CA ASP A 315 -10.42 -23.69 -34.78
C ASP A 315 -11.61 -22.94 -34.15
N LYS A 316 -11.81 -23.10 -32.84
CA LYS A 316 -12.92 -22.50 -32.11
C LYS A 316 -12.44 -21.61 -30.96
N LEU A 317 -13.20 -20.54 -30.73
CA LEU A 317 -13.15 -19.73 -29.53
C LEU A 317 -14.47 -19.86 -28.78
N TYR A 318 -14.38 -20.19 -27.51
CA TYR A 318 -15.51 -20.16 -26.59
C TYR A 318 -15.36 -18.97 -25.65
N LEU A 319 -16.34 -18.08 -25.65
CA LEU A 319 -16.43 -17.03 -24.64
C LEU A 319 -17.45 -17.44 -23.59
N GLU A 320 -17.05 -17.46 -22.31
CA GLU A 320 -17.90 -17.81 -21.17
C GLU A 320 -18.03 -16.64 -20.21
N GLY A 321 -19.27 -16.23 -19.89
CA GLY A 321 -19.52 -15.02 -19.11
C GLY A 321 -20.99 -14.62 -19.14
N TYR A 322 -21.31 -13.48 -18.50
CA TYR A 322 -22.65 -12.90 -18.61
C TYR A 322 -22.79 -12.13 -19.94
N ALA A 323 -24.02 -11.97 -20.43
CA ALA A 323 -24.27 -11.46 -21.78
C ALA A 323 -23.58 -10.12 -22.10
N SER A 324 -23.60 -9.18 -21.15
CA SER A 324 -22.96 -7.86 -21.28
C SER A 324 -21.45 -7.96 -21.47
N GLU A 325 -20.78 -8.74 -20.62
CA GLU A 325 -19.34 -8.96 -20.64
C GLU A 325 -18.91 -9.73 -21.89
N LEU A 326 -19.73 -10.69 -22.34
CA LEU A 326 -19.48 -11.42 -23.59
C LEU A 326 -19.55 -10.52 -24.82
N GLU A 327 -20.43 -9.53 -24.81
CA GLU A 327 -20.57 -8.57 -25.91
C GLU A 327 -19.39 -7.59 -25.94
N GLU A 328 -18.94 -7.12 -24.78
CA GLU A 328 -17.74 -6.31 -24.63
C GLU A 328 -16.48 -7.06 -25.13
N VAL A 329 -16.28 -8.30 -24.67
CA VAL A 329 -15.18 -9.16 -25.12
C VAL A 329 -15.24 -9.40 -26.63
N ALA A 330 -16.44 -9.63 -27.18
CA ALA A 330 -16.60 -9.81 -28.62
C ALA A 330 -16.23 -8.55 -29.41
N GLN A 331 -16.62 -7.36 -28.94
CA GLN A 331 -16.22 -6.09 -29.56
C GLN A 331 -14.72 -5.87 -29.48
N LEU A 332 -14.09 -6.11 -28.32
CA LEU A 332 -12.65 -5.98 -28.13
C LEU A 332 -11.85 -6.90 -29.06
N LEU A 333 -12.34 -8.11 -29.29
CA LEU A 333 -11.70 -9.10 -30.15
C LEU A 333 -12.18 -9.04 -31.61
N LEU A 334 -12.98 -8.03 -31.96
CA LEU A 334 -13.55 -7.81 -33.31
C LEU A 334 -14.30 -9.05 -33.85
N LEU A 335 -15.02 -9.75 -32.97
CA LEU A 335 -15.82 -10.92 -33.31
C LEU A 335 -17.18 -10.49 -33.86
N LEU A 336 -17.46 -10.82 -35.12
CA LEU A 336 -18.64 -10.33 -35.85
C LEU A 336 -19.91 -11.13 -35.58
N ALA A 337 -19.81 -12.46 -35.42
CA ALA A 337 -20.96 -13.33 -35.20
C ALA A 337 -20.55 -14.66 -34.53
N TYR A 338 -21.37 -15.16 -33.60
CA TYR A 338 -21.21 -16.48 -33.00
C TYR A 338 -22.02 -17.54 -33.77
N GLU A 339 -21.51 -18.77 -33.81
CA GLU A 339 -22.17 -19.95 -34.40
C GLU A 339 -23.30 -20.46 -33.49
N LYS A 340 -23.05 -20.45 -32.18
CA LYS A 340 -23.93 -21.02 -31.16
C LYS A 340 -23.82 -20.22 -29.87
N GLU A 341 -24.96 -20.04 -29.20
CA GLU A 341 -25.06 -19.58 -27.82
C GLU A 341 -25.75 -20.66 -26.99
N GLU A 342 -25.22 -20.96 -25.81
CA GLU A 342 -25.79 -21.93 -24.88
C GLU A 342 -25.68 -21.43 -23.43
N GLU A 343 -26.70 -21.73 -22.63
CA GLU A 343 -26.66 -21.51 -21.19
C GLU A 343 -25.76 -22.55 -20.52
N ILE A 344 -24.87 -22.08 -19.65
CA ILE A 344 -23.98 -22.92 -18.82
C ILE A 344 -24.22 -22.62 -17.34
N ARG A 345 -23.93 -23.59 -16.46
CA ARG A 345 -24.08 -23.40 -15.00
C ARG A 345 -22.78 -23.01 -14.30
N VAL A 346 -21.65 -23.36 -14.90
CA VAL A 346 -20.30 -23.20 -14.35
C VAL A 346 -19.31 -22.94 -15.48
N LEU A 347 -18.22 -22.24 -15.18
CA LEU A 347 -17.09 -22.06 -16.10
C LEU A 347 -16.43 -23.41 -16.40
N THR A 348 -16.03 -23.63 -17.65
CA THR A 348 -15.38 -24.86 -18.09
C THR A 348 -14.02 -25.05 -17.46
N SER A 349 -13.31 -23.96 -17.24
CA SER A 349 -11.93 -24.02 -16.75
C SER A 349 -11.83 -24.50 -15.30
N THR A 350 -12.80 -24.14 -14.44
CA THR A 350 -12.78 -24.41 -13.00
C THR A 350 -13.89 -25.36 -12.53
N GLY A 351 -14.97 -25.51 -13.30
CA GLY A 351 -16.19 -26.16 -12.83
C GLY A 351 -16.91 -25.37 -11.72
N SER A 352 -16.58 -24.10 -11.53
CA SER A 352 -17.21 -23.22 -10.54
C SER A 352 -18.16 -22.22 -11.20
N ARG A 353 -19.17 -21.76 -10.46
CA ARG A 353 -20.04 -20.68 -10.91
C ARG A 353 -19.23 -19.38 -11.00
N LEU A 354 -19.40 -18.62 -12.07
CA LEU A 354 -18.95 -17.24 -12.11
C LEU A 354 -19.90 -16.40 -11.25
N SER A 355 -19.36 -15.71 -10.27
CA SER A 355 -20.07 -14.73 -9.44
C SER A 355 -19.27 -13.44 -9.34
N LYS A 356 -19.92 -12.32 -9.01
CA LYS A 356 -19.21 -11.08 -8.66
C LYS A 356 -18.16 -11.35 -7.57
N GLY A 357 -16.96 -10.82 -7.73
CA GLY A 357 -15.81 -11.12 -6.85
C GLY A 357 -15.15 -12.49 -7.08
N THR A 358 -15.42 -13.20 -8.18
CA THR A 358 -14.62 -14.37 -8.56
C THR A 358 -13.21 -13.91 -8.91
N LEU A 359 -12.19 -14.45 -8.25
CA LEU A 359 -10.81 -14.02 -8.44
C LEU A 359 -10.00 -15.08 -9.18
N PHE A 360 -9.24 -14.64 -10.17
CA PHE A 360 -8.09 -15.36 -10.70
C PHE A 360 -6.83 -14.76 -10.10
N ILE A 361 -5.93 -15.59 -9.56
CA ILE A 361 -4.79 -15.10 -8.79
C ILE A 361 -3.50 -15.65 -9.39
N THR A 362 -2.54 -14.76 -9.64
CA THR A 362 -1.21 -15.09 -10.15
C THR A 362 -0.12 -14.42 -9.31
N SER A 363 1.14 -14.73 -9.63
CA SER A 363 2.28 -14.04 -9.03
C SER A 363 3.42 -13.84 -10.03
N GLN A 364 4.14 -12.73 -9.86
CA GLN A 364 5.34 -12.40 -10.63
C GLN A 364 6.54 -12.11 -9.71
N PRO A 365 7.65 -12.87 -9.80
CA PRO A 365 7.77 -14.14 -10.54
C PRO A 365 6.84 -15.21 -9.98
N THR A 366 6.57 -16.26 -10.76
CA THR A 366 5.66 -17.34 -10.35
C THR A 366 6.15 -18.02 -9.06
N LEU A 367 5.32 -17.95 -8.03
CA LEU A 367 5.58 -18.60 -6.74
C LEU A 367 5.22 -20.10 -6.78
N PRO A 368 5.91 -20.95 -6.00
CA PRO A 368 5.50 -22.34 -5.81
C PRO A 368 4.04 -22.44 -5.29
N PRO A 369 3.22 -23.40 -5.74
CA PRO A 369 1.78 -23.40 -5.46
C PRO A 369 1.38 -23.27 -3.99
N LYS A 370 2.12 -23.94 -3.07
CA LYS A 370 1.88 -23.85 -1.63
C LYS A 370 2.33 -22.52 -1.02
N VAL A 371 3.37 -21.90 -1.57
CA VAL A 371 3.81 -20.55 -1.18
C VAL A 371 2.83 -19.50 -1.72
N LEU A 372 2.32 -19.67 -2.95
CA LEU A 372 1.25 -18.82 -3.49
C LEU A 372 -0.02 -18.91 -2.63
N GLN A 373 -0.42 -20.13 -2.24
CA GLN A 373 -1.55 -20.33 -1.33
C GLN A 373 -1.34 -19.56 -0.01
N TRP A 374 -0.15 -19.67 0.60
CA TRP A 374 0.23 -18.93 1.80
C TRP A 374 0.15 -17.40 1.58
N ALA A 375 0.68 -16.90 0.47
CA ALA A 375 0.69 -15.47 0.15
C ALA A 375 -0.73 -14.92 0.02
N VAL A 376 -1.61 -15.63 -0.69
CA VAL A 376 -3.03 -15.26 -0.85
C VAL A 376 -3.75 -15.19 0.49
N GLN A 377 -3.57 -16.19 1.35
CA GLN A 377 -4.23 -16.19 2.66
C GLN A 377 -3.70 -15.08 3.58
N THR A 378 -2.43 -14.74 3.46
CA THR A 378 -1.79 -13.64 4.19
C THR A 378 -2.30 -12.29 3.69
N TYR A 379 -2.44 -12.11 2.37
CA TYR A 379 -3.02 -10.91 1.77
C TYR A 379 -4.42 -10.61 2.32
N PHE A 380 -5.31 -11.60 2.29
CA PHE A 380 -6.68 -11.41 2.78
C PHE A 380 -6.74 -11.19 4.30
N ALA A 381 -5.84 -11.80 5.07
CA ALA A 381 -5.74 -11.55 6.51
C ALA A 381 -5.31 -10.11 6.80
N GLU A 382 -4.27 -9.60 6.13
CA GLU A 382 -3.82 -8.20 6.28
C GLU A 382 -4.91 -7.21 5.84
N LYS A 383 -5.62 -7.48 4.73
CA LYS A 383 -6.78 -6.67 4.32
C LYS A 383 -7.88 -6.67 5.38
N TRP A 384 -8.19 -7.82 5.97
CA TRP A 384 -9.20 -7.92 7.01
C TRP A 384 -8.83 -7.10 8.25
N LEU A 385 -7.56 -7.11 8.66
CA LEU A 385 -7.07 -6.36 9.83
C LEU A 385 -7.26 -4.84 9.70
N VAL A 386 -7.17 -4.30 8.48
CA VAL A 386 -7.18 -2.85 8.21
C VAL A 386 -8.48 -2.33 7.61
N ASN A 387 -9.38 -3.21 7.16
CA ASN A 387 -10.67 -2.82 6.59
C ASN A 387 -11.78 -2.81 7.67
N PRO A 388 -12.67 -1.81 7.65
CA PRO A 388 -13.88 -1.75 8.48
C PRO A 388 -14.67 -3.06 8.53
N GLN A 389 -15.21 -3.38 9.71
CA GLN A 389 -16.12 -4.51 9.89
C GLN A 389 -17.43 -4.03 10.53
N ASP A 390 -18.57 -4.39 9.94
CA ASP A 390 -19.91 -4.04 10.45
C ASP A 390 -20.09 -4.49 11.92
N ALA A 391 -19.56 -5.67 12.26
CA ALA A 391 -19.61 -6.23 13.62
C ALA A 391 -18.80 -5.43 14.66
N LEU A 392 -17.96 -4.49 14.20
CA LEU A 392 -17.07 -3.66 15.01
C LEU A 392 -17.39 -2.17 14.86
N ASP A 393 -18.66 -1.83 14.60
CA ASP A 393 -19.13 -0.46 14.40
C ASP A 393 -18.39 0.26 13.25
N ASP A 394 -18.17 -0.45 12.15
CA ASP A 394 -17.44 0.01 10.95
C ASP A 394 -16.00 0.45 11.23
N LEU A 395 -15.38 -0.07 12.29
CA LEU A 395 -13.97 0.14 12.59
C LEU A 395 -13.11 -1.03 12.12
N PRO A 396 -11.89 -0.75 11.61
CA PRO A 396 -10.88 -1.78 11.39
C PRO A 396 -10.52 -2.55 12.67
N PRO A 397 -10.36 -3.89 12.62
CA PRO A 397 -9.97 -4.70 13.77
C PRO A 397 -8.71 -4.20 14.48
N VAL A 398 -7.71 -3.75 13.72
CA VAL A 398 -6.46 -3.21 14.28
C VAL A 398 -6.71 -1.96 15.14
N LEU A 399 -7.63 -1.08 14.75
CA LEU A 399 -7.95 0.14 15.51
C LEU A 399 -8.79 -0.18 16.75
N VAL A 400 -9.67 -1.17 16.65
CA VAL A 400 -10.45 -1.66 17.78
C VAL A 400 -9.53 -2.24 18.86
N ALA A 401 -8.62 -3.12 18.47
CA ALA A 401 -7.62 -3.71 19.36
C ALA A 401 -6.65 -2.66 19.96
N ALA A 402 -6.51 -1.52 19.30
CA ALA A 402 -5.67 -0.43 19.77
C ALA A 402 -6.41 0.63 20.59
N SER A 403 -7.74 0.55 20.67
CA SER A 403 -8.60 1.48 21.43
C SER A 403 -8.51 1.22 22.93
N ASP A 404 -9.05 2.10 23.77
CA ASP A 404 -9.23 1.86 25.22
C ASP A 404 -10.64 1.33 25.55
N SER A 405 -11.48 1.05 24.54
CA SER A 405 -12.89 0.69 24.73
C SER A 405 -13.05 -0.79 25.06
N LYS A 406 -13.44 -1.11 26.30
CA LYS A 406 -13.72 -2.49 26.72
C LYS A 406 -14.86 -3.15 25.94
N GLU A 407 -15.85 -2.35 25.52
CA GLU A 407 -16.97 -2.84 24.73
C GLU A 407 -16.52 -3.28 23.33
N LEU A 408 -15.74 -2.43 22.64
CA LEU A 408 -15.23 -2.76 21.31
C LEU A 408 -14.29 -3.98 21.35
N HIS A 409 -13.47 -4.11 22.39
CA HIS A 409 -12.66 -5.31 22.59
C HIS A 409 -13.51 -6.58 22.77
N ALA A 410 -14.61 -6.50 23.51
CA ALA A 410 -15.51 -7.65 23.67
C ALA A 410 -16.17 -8.05 22.34
N LYS A 411 -16.55 -7.07 21.50
CA LYS A 411 -17.05 -7.32 20.14
C LYS A 411 -15.98 -8.00 19.28
N LEU A 412 -14.73 -7.52 19.33
CA LEU A 412 -13.60 -8.10 18.59
C LEU A 412 -13.31 -9.55 19.02
N GLU A 413 -13.26 -9.83 20.31
CA GLU A 413 -13.07 -11.20 20.80
C GLU A 413 -14.22 -12.13 20.37
N SER A 414 -15.47 -11.68 20.45
CA SER A 414 -16.61 -12.46 19.98
C SER A 414 -16.53 -12.76 18.48
N LEU A 415 -16.12 -11.77 17.67
CA LEU A 415 -15.96 -11.94 16.23
C LEU A 415 -14.86 -12.95 15.91
N LEU A 416 -13.70 -12.86 16.57
CA LEU A 416 -12.61 -13.82 16.38
C LEU A 416 -12.99 -15.24 16.79
N VAL A 417 -13.69 -15.42 17.91
CA VAL A 417 -14.18 -16.74 18.33
C VAL A 417 -15.12 -17.34 17.29
N GLN A 418 -16.02 -16.53 16.71
CA GLN A 418 -16.89 -16.99 15.62
C GLN A 418 -16.08 -17.39 14.39
N MET A 419 -15.12 -16.55 13.97
CA MET A 419 -14.27 -16.85 12.82
C MET A 419 -13.41 -18.10 13.02
N GLU A 420 -12.90 -18.35 14.23
CA GLU A 420 -12.17 -19.58 14.57
C GLU A 420 -13.06 -20.83 14.47
N GLN A 421 -14.35 -20.72 14.84
CA GLN A 421 -15.32 -21.80 14.67
C GLN A 421 -15.60 -22.04 13.18
N ASP A 422 -15.86 -20.97 12.42
CA ASP A 422 -16.10 -21.04 10.98
C ASP A 422 -14.91 -21.65 10.24
N HIS A 423 -13.69 -21.31 10.63
CA HIS A 423 -12.46 -21.87 10.06
C HIS A 423 -12.40 -23.40 10.25
N LYS A 424 -12.73 -23.91 11.45
CA LYS A 424 -12.72 -25.35 11.75
C LYS A 424 -13.69 -26.16 10.89
N VAL A 425 -14.80 -25.55 10.47
CA VAL A 425 -15.80 -26.18 9.61
C VAL A 425 -15.67 -25.77 8.13
N GLY A 426 -14.64 -24.99 7.76
CA GLY A 426 -14.36 -24.58 6.38
C GLY A 426 -15.36 -23.58 5.80
N GLN A 427 -15.97 -22.74 6.64
CA GLN A 427 -17.01 -21.79 6.27
C GLN A 427 -16.53 -20.33 6.33
N GLY A 428 -17.35 -19.44 5.77
CA GLY A 428 -17.12 -18.00 5.82
C GLY A 428 -15.85 -17.50 5.12
N ILE A 429 -15.44 -16.29 5.48
CA ILE A 429 -14.17 -15.68 5.04
C ILE A 429 -12.97 -16.36 5.72
N ALA A 430 -13.18 -16.97 6.89
CA ALA A 430 -12.14 -17.57 7.71
C ALA A 430 -11.35 -18.69 6.99
N ARG A 431 -11.96 -19.36 6.00
CA ARG A 431 -11.28 -20.37 5.15
C ARG A 431 -10.25 -19.79 4.17
N PHE A 432 -10.33 -18.50 3.89
CA PHE A 432 -9.47 -17.81 2.90
C PHE A 432 -8.38 -16.95 3.54
N ILE A 433 -8.32 -16.90 4.87
CA ILE A 433 -7.36 -16.09 5.62
C ILE A 433 -6.53 -16.96 6.55
N ARG A 434 -5.35 -16.46 6.91
CA ARG A 434 -4.51 -17.02 7.96
C ARG A 434 -5.08 -16.65 9.33
N MET A 435 -5.80 -17.58 9.97
CA MET A 435 -6.37 -17.33 11.30
C MET A 435 -5.30 -17.23 12.40
N ASP A 436 -4.20 -17.95 12.24
CA ASP A 436 -3.11 -18.04 13.20
C ASP A 436 -2.31 -16.72 13.37
N MET A 437 -2.35 -15.83 12.38
CA MET A 437 -1.71 -14.51 12.49
C MET A 437 -2.59 -13.43 13.13
N LEU A 438 -3.92 -13.59 13.19
CA LEU A 438 -4.83 -12.52 13.60
C LEU A 438 -4.64 -12.11 15.06
N ARG A 439 -4.69 -13.08 16.00
CA ARG A 439 -4.51 -12.78 17.43
C ARG A 439 -3.16 -12.13 17.74
N PRO A 440 -2.02 -12.66 17.24
CA PRO A 440 -0.74 -11.98 17.40
C PRO A 440 -0.73 -10.56 16.82
N ARG A 441 -1.23 -10.34 15.59
CA ARG A 441 -1.27 -9.01 14.96
C ARG A 441 -2.11 -8.01 15.73
N LEU A 442 -3.12 -8.47 16.45
CA LEU A 442 -4.02 -7.67 17.29
C LEU A 442 -3.54 -7.54 18.75
N SER A 443 -2.35 -8.08 19.10
CA SER A 443 -1.84 -8.15 20.48
C SER A 443 -2.82 -8.80 21.46
N LEU A 444 -3.61 -9.78 21.00
CA LEU A 444 -4.53 -10.55 21.82
C LEU A 444 -3.85 -11.82 22.37
N SER A 445 -4.37 -12.32 23.49
CA SER A 445 -3.88 -13.55 24.12
C SER A 445 -3.91 -14.73 23.13
N ASN A 446 -2.81 -15.45 23.04
CA ASN A 446 -2.64 -16.59 22.14
C ASN A 446 -1.50 -17.50 22.63
N ALA A 447 -1.40 -18.70 22.05
CA ALA A 447 -0.35 -19.68 22.36
C ALA A 447 0.75 -19.76 21.29
N SER A 448 0.75 -18.84 20.32
CA SER A 448 1.72 -18.85 19.22
C SER A 448 3.08 -18.32 19.68
N LEU A 449 4.14 -18.77 19.01
CA LEU A 449 5.48 -18.20 19.16
C LEU A 449 5.68 -17.14 18.07
N HIS A 450 5.16 -15.93 18.31
CA HIS A 450 5.14 -14.84 17.33
C HIS A 450 5.72 -13.54 17.91
N VAL A 451 6.52 -12.80 17.13
CA VAL A 451 7.22 -11.58 17.61
C VAL A 451 6.28 -10.46 18.05
N ASN A 452 5.13 -10.30 17.41
CA ASN A 452 4.06 -9.38 17.87
C ASN A 452 3.58 -9.62 19.32
N ASN A 453 3.82 -10.80 19.90
CA ASN A 453 3.50 -11.05 21.32
C ASN A 453 4.39 -10.24 22.28
N LEU A 454 5.45 -9.60 21.78
CA LEU A 454 6.22 -8.60 22.52
C LEU A 454 5.48 -7.27 22.67
N LEU A 455 4.46 -7.02 21.86
CA LEU A 455 3.64 -5.81 21.94
C LEU A 455 2.42 -6.04 22.83
N ASN A 456 2.13 -5.09 23.71
CA ASN A 456 0.85 -5.05 24.44
C ASN A 456 -0.29 -4.43 23.63
N ARG A 457 0.04 -3.84 22.49
CA ARG A 457 -0.87 -3.08 21.65
C ARG A 457 -0.44 -3.24 20.20
N PRO A 458 -1.36 -3.44 19.25
CA PRO A 458 -0.98 -3.57 17.85
C PRO A 458 -0.29 -2.30 17.35
N LEU A 459 0.70 -2.48 16.48
CA LEU A 459 1.37 -1.38 15.80
C LEU A 459 0.41 -0.76 14.76
N ILE A 460 0.11 0.53 14.90
CA ILE A 460 -0.69 1.29 13.94
C ILE A 460 0.24 2.04 12.98
N GLU A 461 0.07 1.83 11.68
CA GLU A 461 0.84 2.51 10.65
C GLU A 461 -0.06 3.39 9.77
N GLY A 462 0.51 4.45 9.19
CA GLY A 462 -0.15 5.24 8.15
C GLY A 462 -1.27 6.19 8.60
N LEU A 463 -1.52 6.34 9.90
CA LEU A 463 -2.50 7.30 10.44
C LEU A 463 -1.80 8.52 11.09
N PRO A 464 -1.57 9.61 10.35
CA PRO A 464 -1.09 10.85 10.95
C PRO A 464 -2.20 11.42 11.85
N GLU A 465 -1.89 11.62 13.14
CA GLU A 465 -2.73 12.34 14.11
C GLU A 465 -4.11 11.72 14.40
N SER A 466 -4.13 10.41 14.64
CA SER A 466 -5.31 9.73 15.16
C SER A 466 -5.38 9.79 16.70
N VAL A 467 -6.60 9.67 17.25
CA VAL A 467 -6.85 9.39 18.68
C VAL A 467 -6.20 8.08 19.17
N TYR A 468 -5.56 7.33 18.28
CA TYR A 468 -4.91 6.06 18.53
C TYR A 468 -3.36 6.14 18.50
N THR A 469 -2.75 7.31 18.31
CA THR A 469 -1.28 7.43 18.20
C THR A 469 -0.72 8.47 19.16
N VAL A 470 0.58 8.34 19.49
CA VAL A 470 1.26 9.28 20.41
C VAL A 470 1.20 10.71 19.86
N HIS A 471 0.80 11.67 20.71
CA HIS A 471 0.85 13.08 20.37
C HIS A 471 2.30 13.55 20.10
N PRO A 472 2.58 14.29 19.01
CA PRO A 472 3.93 14.71 18.66
C PRO A 472 4.71 15.41 19.79
N ASP A 473 4.03 16.23 20.59
CA ASP A 473 4.64 16.97 21.71
C ASP A 473 5.20 16.06 22.80
N ARG A 474 4.66 14.84 22.96
CA ARG A 474 5.15 13.83 23.91
C ARG A 474 6.51 13.25 23.50
N LEU A 475 6.94 13.50 22.26
CA LEU A 475 8.22 13.03 21.72
C LEU A 475 9.22 14.19 21.51
N ALA A 476 8.95 15.37 22.05
CA ALA A 476 9.84 16.53 21.95
C ALA A 476 11.25 16.26 22.51
N ASP A 477 11.36 15.34 23.48
CA ASP A 477 12.62 14.87 24.04
C ASP A 477 13.56 14.28 22.99
N ILE A 478 13.03 13.60 21.97
CA ILE A 478 13.83 13.06 20.87
C ILE A 478 14.55 14.18 20.12
N ASN A 479 13.83 15.25 19.76
CA ASN A 479 14.41 16.37 19.02
C ASN A 479 15.46 17.09 19.87
N ARG A 480 15.18 17.29 21.16
CA ARG A 480 16.14 17.91 22.10
C ARG A 480 17.41 17.08 22.23
N PHE A 481 17.28 15.77 22.40
CA PHE A 481 18.41 14.84 22.44
C PHE A 481 19.25 14.89 21.15
N VAL A 482 18.60 14.80 19.98
CA VAL A 482 19.30 14.84 18.70
C VAL A 482 20.07 16.16 18.54
N GLN A 483 19.44 17.29 18.85
CA GLN A 483 20.09 18.60 18.78
C GLN A 483 21.32 18.67 19.70
N GLU A 484 21.19 18.32 20.98
CA GLU A 484 22.29 18.35 21.96
C GLU A 484 23.45 17.42 21.57
N MET A 485 23.16 16.23 21.05
CA MET A 485 24.19 15.24 20.73
C MET A 485 24.91 15.50 19.41
N THR A 486 24.32 16.31 18.52
CA THR A 486 24.82 16.56 17.17
C THR A 486 25.36 17.97 16.95
N GLU A 487 25.14 18.90 17.87
CA GLU A 487 25.67 20.26 17.77
C GLU A 487 27.20 20.28 17.63
N GLY A 488 27.68 20.95 16.58
CA GLY A 488 29.10 21.03 16.24
C GLY A 488 29.76 19.70 15.82
N LYS A 489 28.98 18.63 15.58
CA LYS A 489 29.49 17.34 15.13
C LYS A 489 29.56 17.24 13.60
N SER A 490 30.25 16.20 13.12
CA SER A 490 30.34 15.90 11.69
C SER A 490 28.98 15.51 11.10
N GLU A 491 28.78 15.77 9.80
CA GLU A 491 27.58 15.37 9.06
C GLU A 491 27.25 13.87 9.19
N ALA A 492 28.29 13.01 9.22
CA ALA A 492 28.12 11.57 9.43
C ALA A 492 27.54 11.24 10.81
N THR A 493 27.93 12.01 11.84
CA THR A 493 27.37 11.89 13.19
C THR A 493 25.92 12.37 13.22
N VAL A 494 25.62 13.51 12.60
CA VAL A 494 24.25 14.05 12.49
C VAL A 494 23.34 13.01 11.84
N LYS A 495 23.71 12.52 10.65
CA LYS A 495 22.94 11.51 9.92
C LYS A 495 22.67 10.25 10.74
N LYS A 496 23.69 9.75 11.46
CA LYS A 496 23.56 8.57 12.33
C LYS A 496 22.48 8.77 13.40
N TYR A 497 22.49 9.91 14.09
CA TYR A 497 21.52 10.19 15.15
C TYR A 497 20.12 10.42 14.56
N ASP A 498 20.03 11.19 13.48
CA ASP A 498 18.77 11.46 12.78
C ASP A 498 18.10 10.18 12.28
N GLU A 499 18.85 9.28 11.63
CA GLU A 499 18.32 8.02 11.09
C GLU A 499 17.74 7.14 12.21
N VAL A 500 18.52 6.90 13.27
CA VAL A 500 18.08 6.07 14.40
C VAL A 500 16.87 6.67 15.09
N MET A 501 16.94 7.96 15.42
CA MET A 501 15.89 8.61 16.20
C MET A 501 14.62 8.86 15.39
N ASN A 502 14.70 9.06 14.07
CA ASN A 502 13.51 9.12 13.21
C ASN A 502 12.79 7.77 13.12
N ASN A 503 13.54 6.68 12.93
CA ASN A 503 12.97 5.34 12.91
C ASN A 503 12.31 5.00 14.26
N PHE A 504 13.02 5.26 15.37
CA PHE A 504 12.50 5.01 16.71
C PHE A 504 11.29 5.90 17.05
N ARG A 505 11.31 7.19 16.65
CA ARG A 505 10.16 8.08 16.79
C ARG A 505 8.95 7.55 16.03
N SER A 506 9.12 7.08 14.80
CA SER A 506 8.03 6.52 14.00
C SER A 506 7.43 5.28 14.66
N PHE A 507 8.28 4.38 15.15
CA PHE A 507 7.86 3.21 15.92
C PHE A 507 7.04 3.59 17.15
N VAL A 508 7.58 4.44 18.02
CA VAL A 508 6.90 4.84 19.27
C VAL A 508 5.54 5.49 18.97
N ARG A 509 5.43 6.28 17.89
CA ARG A 509 4.15 6.89 17.49
C ARG A 509 3.07 5.86 17.15
N GLY A 510 3.44 4.77 16.48
CA GLY A 510 2.50 3.73 16.06
C GLY A 510 2.23 2.68 17.14
N ALA A 511 3.21 2.39 17.99
CA ALA A 511 3.13 1.32 18.98
C ALA A 511 2.34 1.73 20.24
N PHE A 512 2.26 3.02 20.54
CA PHE A 512 1.63 3.53 21.77
C PHE A 512 0.47 4.49 21.50
N GLY A 513 -0.41 4.62 22.49
CA GLY A 513 -1.57 5.52 22.44
C GLY A 513 -1.25 6.99 22.73
N PRO A 514 -2.25 7.88 22.65
CA PRO A 514 -2.06 9.34 22.80
C PRO A 514 -1.50 9.77 24.17
N ALA A 515 -1.75 8.99 25.22
CA ALA A 515 -1.31 9.26 26.59
C ALA A 515 0.10 8.69 26.92
N PHE A 516 0.91 8.39 25.90
CA PHE A 516 2.23 7.81 26.09
C PHE A 516 3.16 8.66 26.98
N THR A 517 3.88 7.97 27.85
CA THR A 517 5.03 8.47 28.61
C THR A 517 6.17 7.46 28.50
N TRP A 518 7.41 7.92 28.64
CA TRP A 518 8.60 7.04 28.53
C TRP A 518 8.63 5.88 29.53
N GLU A 519 7.93 5.98 30.66
CA GLU A 519 7.77 4.90 31.65
C GLU A 519 7.00 3.69 31.12
N GLN A 520 6.20 3.86 30.07
CA GLN A 520 5.41 2.79 29.46
C GLN A 520 6.25 1.93 28.50
N LEU A 521 7.42 2.41 28.07
CA LEU A 521 8.30 1.65 27.18
C LEU A 521 8.96 0.50 27.93
N ARG A 522 8.71 -0.75 27.51
CA ARG A 522 9.34 -1.94 28.07
C ARG A 522 10.43 -2.48 27.15
N LYS A 523 11.22 -3.41 27.68
CA LYS A 523 12.29 -4.08 26.94
C LYS A 523 11.71 -4.90 25.78
N GLU A 524 10.48 -5.38 25.91
CA GLU A 524 9.75 -6.14 24.90
C GLU A 524 9.44 -5.28 23.66
N GLU A 525 8.92 -4.05 23.82
CA GLU A 525 8.70 -3.15 22.68
C GLU A 525 10.02 -2.71 22.03
N LEU A 526 11.06 -2.47 22.83
CA LEU A 526 12.39 -2.16 22.29
C LEU A 526 12.96 -3.34 21.49
N ALA A 527 12.79 -4.57 21.99
CA ALA A 527 13.19 -5.78 21.29
C ALA A 527 12.44 -5.90 19.96
N TYR A 528 11.11 -5.74 19.96
CA TYR A 528 10.28 -5.73 18.77
C TYR A 528 10.77 -4.70 17.73
N PHE A 529 11.05 -3.47 18.18
CA PHE A 529 11.61 -2.43 17.33
C PHE A 529 12.90 -2.88 16.63
N LEU A 530 13.83 -3.43 17.40
CA LEU A 530 15.17 -3.78 16.94
C LEU A 530 15.22 -5.01 16.03
N VAL A 531 14.27 -5.94 16.13
CA VAL A 531 14.33 -7.24 15.43
C VAL A 531 13.23 -7.50 14.41
N HIS A 532 12.20 -6.65 14.34
CA HIS A 532 11.07 -6.81 13.43
C HIS A 532 10.74 -5.51 12.69
N ASP A 533 10.28 -4.50 13.43
CA ASP A 533 9.74 -3.25 12.88
C ASP A 533 10.77 -2.44 12.07
N ILE A 534 12.02 -2.39 12.52
CA ILE A 534 13.09 -1.68 11.81
C ILE A 534 13.31 -2.16 10.37
N PHE A 535 12.98 -3.42 10.05
CA PHE A 535 13.17 -3.97 8.70
C PHE A 535 12.18 -3.39 7.69
N THR A 536 11.04 -2.84 8.12
CA THR A 536 10.10 -2.13 7.24
C THR A 536 10.42 -0.63 7.14
N ARG A 537 11.21 -0.09 8.08
CA ARG A 537 11.52 1.34 8.17
C ARG A 537 12.86 1.74 7.53
N ALA A 538 13.84 0.86 7.61
CA ALA A 538 15.19 1.15 7.12
C ALA A 538 15.39 0.65 5.67
N ASP A 539 16.10 1.44 4.86
CA ASP A 539 16.44 1.06 3.48
C ASP A 539 17.29 -0.23 3.42
N ALA A 540 18.10 -0.50 4.45
CA ALA A 540 18.95 -1.68 4.52
C ALA A 540 19.28 -2.11 5.96
N ALA A 541 18.99 -3.38 6.28
CA ALA A 541 19.36 -4.01 7.54
C ALA A 541 20.86 -4.40 7.57
N THR A 542 21.73 -3.48 7.99
CA THR A 542 23.19 -3.72 8.04
C THR A 542 23.74 -3.84 9.46
N LYS A 543 24.92 -4.48 9.61
CA LYS A 543 25.70 -4.47 10.87
C LYS A 543 25.89 -3.06 11.43
N THR A 544 26.18 -2.10 10.54
CA THR A 544 26.37 -0.69 10.90
C THR A 544 25.09 -0.09 11.46
N LEU A 545 23.94 -0.35 10.84
CA LEU A 545 22.64 0.10 11.33
C LEU A 545 22.35 -0.48 12.73
N ALA A 546 22.48 -1.80 12.92
CA ALA A 546 22.29 -2.44 14.22
C ALA A 546 23.19 -1.82 15.31
N THR A 547 24.47 -1.62 15.01
CA THR A 547 25.43 -0.98 15.92
C THR A 547 25.03 0.47 16.23
N ASN A 548 24.55 1.21 15.22
CA ASN A 548 24.08 2.57 15.39
C ASN A 548 22.82 2.63 16.26
N LEU A 549 21.82 1.77 16.02
CA LEU A 549 20.60 1.65 16.82
C LEU A 549 20.96 1.43 18.29
N LEU A 550 21.75 0.39 18.59
CA LEU A 550 22.14 0.06 19.97
C LEU A 550 22.88 1.21 20.65
N SER A 551 23.87 1.81 19.96
CA SER A 551 24.68 2.88 20.55
C SER A 551 23.91 4.19 20.78
N VAL A 552 23.06 4.60 19.83
CA VAL A 552 22.28 5.84 19.93
C VAL A 552 21.14 5.68 20.93
N LEU A 553 20.40 4.57 20.91
CA LEU A 553 19.33 4.30 21.88
C LEU A 553 19.89 4.19 23.31
N THR A 554 21.04 3.54 23.48
CA THR A 554 21.75 3.52 24.78
C THR A 554 22.04 4.94 25.28
N ALA A 555 22.54 5.81 24.39
CA ALA A 555 22.82 7.21 24.75
C ALA A 555 21.54 7.98 25.05
N PHE A 556 20.46 7.72 24.31
CA PHE A 556 19.16 8.35 24.49
C PHE A 556 18.54 7.99 25.84
N PHE A 557 18.49 6.71 26.21
CA PHE A 557 17.92 6.30 27.50
C PHE A 557 18.73 6.83 28.69
N LYS A 558 20.07 6.82 28.61
CA LYS A 558 20.93 7.47 29.63
C LYS A 558 20.67 8.97 29.73
N TRP A 559 20.39 9.61 28.61
CA TRP A 559 20.09 11.03 28.58
C TRP A 559 18.71 11.29 29.19
N LEU A 560 17.68 10.49 28.88
CA LEU A 560 16.35 10.59 29.48
C LEU A 560 16.40 10.45 31.01
N ASP A 561 17.10 9.43 31.54
CA ASP A 561 17.26 9.23 32.98
C ASP A 561 17.87 10.46 33.67
N LYS A 562 18.81 11.16 33.00
CA LYS A 562 19.41 12.41 33.52
C LYS A 562 18.45 13.60 33.52
N GLN A 563 17.46 13.62 32.64
CA GLN A 563 16.44 14.68 32.56
C GLN A 563 15.32 14.48 33.60
N GLY A 564 15.41 13.47 34.46
CA GLY A 564 14.40 13.14 35.47
C GLY A 564 13.31 12.20 34.98
N ALA A 565 13.48 11.59 33.80
CA ALA A 565 12.53 10.62 33.25
C ALA A 565 12.94 9.18 33.65
N SER A 566 12.48 8.73 34.82
CA SER A 566 12.49 7.31 35.24
C SER A 566 13.86 6.60 35.30
N ALA A 567 13.85 5.28 35.54
CA ALA A 567 15.02 4.39 35.49
C ALA A 567 15.05 3.59 34.17
N LEU A 568 14.79 4.26 33.05
CA LEU A 568 14.57 3.61 31.76
C LEU A 568 15.84 2.92 31.26
N TYR A 569 17.01 3.57 31.35
CA TYR A 569 18.25 2.91 30.96
C TYR A 569 18.54 1.68 31.82
N ALA A 570 18.29 1.75 33.14
CA ALA A 570 18.46 0.60 34.02
C ALA A 570 17.58 -0.59 33.60
N ASN A 571 16.35 -0.33 33.16
CA ASN A 571 15.43 -1.36 32.67
C ASN A 571 15.85 -1.96 31.31
N MET A 572 16.48 -1.17 30.45
CA MET A 572 16.92 -1.60 29.10
C MET A 572 18.34 -2.17 29.07
N GLN A 573 19.14 -1.94 30.12
CA GLN A 573 20.57 -2.19 30.12
C GLN A 573 20.92 -3.66 29.84
N SER A 574 20.20 -4.61 30.44
CA SER A 574 20.46 -6.04 30.23
C SER A 574 20.24 -6.44 28.77
N LEU A 575 19.08 -6.09 28.21
CA LEU A 575 18.75 -6.35 26.81
C LEU A 575 19.77 -5.74 25.85
N LEU A 576 20.12 -4.45 26.03
CA LEU A 576 21.09 -3.76 25.19
C LEU A 576 22.49 -4.38 25.27
N ALA A 577 22.87 -4.88 26.45
CA ALA A 577 24.16 -5.56 26.65
C ALA A 577 24.19 -6.92 25.93
N GLU A 578 23.14 -7.72 26.06
CA GLU A 578 23.02 -9.03 25.39
C GLU A 578 22.94 -8.91 23.86
N LEU A 579 22.26 -7.87 23.36
CA LEU A 579 22.12 -7.60 21.93
C LEU A 579 23.36 -6.96 21.28
N LYS A 580 24.32 -6.49 22.08
CA LYS A 580 25.46 -5.70 21.59
C LYS A 580 26.21 -6.36 20.43
N GLU A 581 26.50 -7.65 20.57
CA GLU A 581 27.22 -8.43 19.56
C GLU A 581 26.26 -9.28 18.70
N THR A 582 25.15 -9.74 19.28
CA THR A 582 24.23 -10.68 18.62
C THR A 582 23.31 -10.01 17.60
N LEU A 583 22.86 -8.77 17.83
CA LEU A 583 21.97 -8.06 16.90
C LEU A 583 22.66 -7.69 15.57
N PRO A 584 23.89 -7.12 15.54
CA PRO A 584 24.60 -6.93 14.28
C PRO A 584 24.83 -8.24 13.53
N GLU A 585 25.10 -9.32 14.26
CA GLU A 585 25.27 -10.63 13.65
C GLU A 585 23.95 -11.16 13.04
N ALA A 586 22.83 -11.00 13.75
CA ALA A 586 21.50 -11.32 13.23
C ALA A 586 21.19 -10.57 11.92
N TYR A 587 21.51 -9.28 11.83
CA TYR A 587 21.28 -8.49 10.60
C TYR A 587 22.14 -9.00 9.44
N ARG A 588 23.40 -9.37 9.71
CA ARG A 588 24.28 -9.93 8.67
C ARG A 588 23.76 -11.29 8.20
N LEU A 589 23.40 -12.16 9.15
CA LEU A 589 22.91 -13.50 8.88
C LEU A 589 21.59 -13.50 8.13
N ARG A 590 20.70 -12.54 8.41
CA ARG A 590 19.45 -12.32 7.67
C ARG A 590 19.72 -12.22 6.17
N GLY A 591 20.69 -11.40 5.76
CA GLY A 591 21.06 -11.26 4.35
C GLY A 591 21.74 -12.50 3.74
N VAL A 592 22.33 -13.39 4.55
CA VAL A 592 22.83 -14.69 4.07
C VAL A 592 21.65 -15.61 3.77
N LEU A 593 20.77 -15.79 4.75
CA LEU A 593 19.62 -16.69 4.64
C LEU A 593 18.57 -16.19 3.64
N GLU A 594 18.42 -14.88 3.46
CA GLU A 594 17.58 -14.28 2.41
C GLU A 594 18.01 -14.72 1.00
N ARG A 595 19.33 -14.81 0.74
CA ARG A 595 19.84 -15.30 -0.54
C ARG A 595 19.48 -16.77 -0.75
N GLU A 596 19.54 -17.58 0.30
CA GLU A 596 19.13 -18.98 0.26
C GLU A 596 17.61 -19.14 0.06
N ALA A 597 16.80 -18.37 0.78
CA ALA A 597 15.35 -18.33 0.62
C ALA A 597 14.94 -18.00 -0.82
N ASN A 598 15.61 -17.02 -1.42
CA ASN A 598 15.41 -16.62 -2.81
C ASN A 598 15.78 -17.73 -3.80
N GLN A 599 16.80 -18.54 -3.49
CA GLN A 599 17.15 -19.71 -4.30
C GLN A 599 16.11 -20.82 -4.14
N ASN A 600 15.56 -21.05 -2.95
CA ASN A 600 14.50 -22.04 -2.76
C ASN A 600 13.19 -21.62 -3.45
N LEU A 601 12.86 -20.32 -3.44
CA LEU A 601 11.69 -19.75 -4.10
C LEU A 601 11.71 -19.87 -5.62
N TYR A 602 12.85 -19.53 -6.24
CA TYR A 602 12.94 -19.33 -7.70
C TYR A 602 13.98 -20.22 -8.40
N GLY A 603 14.83 -20.90 -7.64
CA GLY A 603 15.65 -21.97 -8.16
C GLY A 603 14.75 -23.16 -8.50
N ASN A 604 15.14 -23.96 -9.50
CA ASN A 604 14.43 -25.18 -9.92
C ASN A 604 14.49 -26.31 -8.86
N THR A 605 14.31 -25.97 -7.59
CA THR A 605 14.12 -26.86 -6.45
C THR A 605 12.67 -27.36 -6.45
N SER A 606 12.46 -28.63 -6.11
CA SER A 606 11.11 -29.21 -6.02
C SER A 606 10.21 -28.36 -5.14
N ALA A 607 8.99 -28.08 -5.61
CA ALA A 607 8.01 -27.28 -4.87
C ALA A 607 7.69 -27.94 -3.51
N PRO A 608 7.52 -27.14 -2.44
CA PRO A 608 7.24 -27.69 -1.12
C PRO A 608 5.86 -28.35 -1.07
N LYS A 609 5.76 -29.52 -0.42
CA LYS A 609 4.49 -30.24 -0.21
C LYS A 609 3.64 -29.61 0.88
N GLU A 610 4.31 -29.05 1.87
CA GLU A 610 3.75 -28.37 3.02
C GLU A 610 4.48 -27.04 3.19
N VAL A 611 3.75 -25.98 3.54
CA VAL A 611 4.29 -24.66 3.84
C VAL A 611 3.70 -24.21 5.18
N ALA A 612 4.57 -23.72 6.06
CA ALA A 612 4.20 -23.17 7.35
C ALA A 612 5.01 -21.89 7.59
N GLU A 613 4.38 -20.86 8.14
CA GLU A 613 5.08 -19.71 8.69
C GLU A 613 5.11 -19.86 10.20
N GLU A 614 6.31 -19.98 10.74
CA GLU A 614 6.51 -20.30 12.15
C GLU A 614 7.87 -19.80 12.64
N THR A 615 8.07 -19.82 13.95
CA THR A 615 9.36 -19.55 14.58
C THR A 615 10.00 -20.86 15.00
N LEU A 616 11.16 -21.18 14.44
CA LEU A 616 11.93 -22.40 14.72
C LEU A 616 13.08 -22.12 15.69
N LEU A 617 13.21 -22.93 16.75
CA LEU A 617 14.34 -22.88 17.68
C LEU A 617 15.46 -23.81 17.22
N LEU A 618 16.68 -23.28 17.04
CA LEU A 618 17.85 -24.08 16.66
C LEU A 618 18.42 -24.85 17.85
N LEU A 619 18.61 -26.16 17.70
CA LEU A 619 19.12 -27.03 18.75
C LEU A 619 20.57 -27.43 18.53
N ASP A 620 20.87 -28.06 17.39
CA ASP A 620 22.21 -28.58 17.09
C ASP A 620 22.41 -28.67 15.57
N THR A 621 23.67 -28.79 15.15
CA THR A 621 24.04 -28.97 13.75
C THR A 621 23.71 -30.39 13.26
N ALA A 622 23.24 -30.50 12.02
CA ALA A 622 23.01 -31.76 11.32
C ALA A 622 23.95 -31.86 10.10
N ALA A 623 24.04 -33.02 9.44
CA ALA A 623 24.92 -33.18 8.27
C ALA A 623 24.69 -32.10 7.19
N ASN A 624 23.42 -31.80 6.88
CA ASN A 624 23.00 -30.89 5.81
C ASN A 624 22.25 -29.64 6.30
N GLY A 625 22.53 -29.18 7.53
CA GLY A 625 21.87 -28.00 8.10
C GLY A 625 21.80 -28.05 9.62
N TRP A 626 20.60 -27.86 10.17
CA TRP A 626 20.31 -27.80 11.60
C TRP A 626 19.16 -28.70 12.02
N VAL A 627 19.25 -29.26 13.23
CA VAL A 627 18.10 -29.77 13.95
C VAL A 627 17.40 -28.59 14.60
N ALA A 628 16.15 -28.36 14.23
CA ALA A 628 15.32 -27.28 14.77
C ALA A 628 14.08 -27.85 15.47
N LYS A 629 13.58 -27.14 16.47
CA LYS A 629 12.35 -27.45 17.20
C LYS A 629 11.25 -26.48 16.78
N ARG A 630 10.12 -27.02 16.35
CA ARG A 630 8.90 -26.28 16.01
C ARG A 630 8.15 -25.86 17.29
N PRO A 631 7.20 -24.90 17.21
CA PRO A 631 6.42 -24.46 18.35
C PRO A 631 5.61 -25.58 19.05
N ASP A 632 5.16 -26.58 18.30
CA ASP A 632 4.44 -27.75 18.82
C ASP A 632 5.36 -28.78 19.52
N GLY A 633 6.68 -28.58 19.46
CA GLY A 633 7.69 -29.44 20.04
C GLY A 633 8.29 -30.47 19.09
N GLU A 634 7.78 -30.60 17.86
CA GLU A 634 8.35 -31.48 16.84
C GLU A 634 9.79 -31.06 16.50
N LYS A 635 10.68 -32.05 16.35
CA LYS A 635 12.04 -31.82 15.88
C LYS A 635 12.11 -32.10 14.38
N ILE A 636 12.62 -31.13 13.63
CA ILE A 636 12.78 -31.20 12.18
C ILE A 636 14.23 -30.98 11.77
N THR A 637 14.56 -31.39 10.55
CA THR A 637 15.83 -31.03 9.91
C THR A 637 15.58 -29.83 9.00
N LEU A 638 16.15 -28.69 9.38
CA LEU A 638 16.18 -27.46 8.59
C LEU A 638 17.44 -27.48 7.72
N ALA A 639 17.28 -27.68 6.42
CA ALA A 639 18.37 -27.60 5.47
C ALA A 639 18.82 -26.13 5.34
N ILE A 640 20.10 -25.91 5.62
CA ILE A 640 20.78 -24.61 5.49
C ILE A 640 22.11 -24.88 4.80
N ALA A 641 22.47 -24.06 3.81
CA ALA A 641 23.72 -24.20 3.09
C ALA A 641 24.95 -24.07 4.01
N ALA A 642 26.09 -24.63 3.58
CA ALA A 642 27.30 -24.72 4.41
C ALA A 642 27.84 -23.36 4.89
N ASP A 643 27.63 -22.28 4.12
CA ASP A 643 27.98 -20.91 4.49
C ASP A 643 27.06 -20.31 5.58
N GLY A 644 25.86 -20.86 5.78
CA GLY A 644 24.96 -20.54 6.89
C GLY A 644 25.15 -21.43 8.12
N LYS A 645 25.65 -22.67 7.94
CA LYS A 645 25.81 -23.66 9.01
C LYS A 645 26.83 -23.26 10.08
N ASP A 646 27.98 -22.70 9.66
CA ASP A 646 29.09 -22.38 10.57
C ASP A 646 28.92 -21.06 11.35
N VAL A 647 27.79 -20.36 11.15
CA VAL A 647 27.61 -19.01 11.71
C VAL A 647 26.34 -18.83 12.53
N LEU A 648 25.39 -19.78 12.47
CA LEU A 648 24.29 -19.87 13.42
C LEU A 648 24.76 -20.57 14.70
N ALA A 649 24.05 -20.35 15.80
CA ALA A 649 24.34 -20.97 17.10
C ALA A 649 23.07 -21.60 17.70
N PRO A 650 23.22 -22.60 18.61
CA PRO A 650 22.09 -23.09 19.39
C PRO A 650 21.37 -21.96 20.14
N ASP A 651 20.09 -22.17 20.46
CA ASP A 651 19.20 -21.23 21.15
C ASP A 651 18.81 -19.97 20.36
N TRP A 652 19.29 -19.81 19.13
CA TRP A 652 18.75 -18.82 18.20
C TRP A 652 17.42 -19.30 17.64
N MET A 653 16.54 -18.35 17.30
CA MET A 653 15.32 -18.65 16.57
C MET A 653 15.32 -18.03 15.19
N ILE A 654 14.72 -18.75 14.23
CA ILE A 654 14.50 -18.29 12.86
C ILE A 654 13.00 -18.25 12.62
N SER A 655 12.47 -17.08 12.29
CA SER A 655 11.08 -16.90 11.88
C SER A 655 11.00 -16.65 10.38
N GLY A 656 10.03 -17.27 9.72
CA GLY A 656 9.80 -17.12 8.30
C GLY A 656 8.88 -18.18 7.74
N VAL A 657 8.76 -18.19 6.41
CA VAL A 657 7.99 -19.19 5.67
C VAL A 657 8.90 -20.37 5.35
N PHE A 658 8.59 -21.53 5.92
CA PHE A 658 9.31 -22.77 5.69
C PHE A 658 8.48 -23.74 4.86
N GLY A 659 9.15 -24.54 4.04
CA GLY A 659 8.52 -25.54 3.19
C GLY A 659 9.21 -26.89 3.30
N LYS A 660 8.40 -27.95 3.38
CA LYS A 660 8.88 -29.34 3.44
C LYS A 660 9.07 -29.90 2.03
N GLY A 661 10.31 -30.25 1.70
CA GLY A 661 10.67 -30.87 0.43
C GLY A 661 10.29 -32.35 0.35
N GLU A 662 10.44 -32.94 -0.84
CA GLU A 662 10.16 -34.37 -1.04
C GLU A 662 11.10 -35.30 -0.26
N ASP A 663 12.30 -34.81 0.03
CA ASP A 663 13.32 -35.47 0.85
C ASP A 663 13.01 -35.41 2.36
N GLY A 664 11.88 -34.78 2.75
CA GLY A 664 11.47 -34.63 4.14
C GLY A 664 12.17 -33.50 4.88
N ASN A 665 13.15 -32.83 4.26
CA ASN A 665 13.86 -31.70 4.85
C ASN A 665 13.06 -30.41 4.70
N TRP A 666 13.10 -29.56 5.71
CA TRP A 666 12.51 -28.23 5.69
C TRP A 666 13.51 -27.21 5.14
N ARG A 667 13.02 -26.25 4.38
CA ARG A 667 13.80 -25.18 3.76
C ARG A 667 13.11 -23.84 3.95
N LEU A 668 13.87 -22.76 4.02
CA LEU A 668 13.34 -21.41 4.11
C LEU A 668 12.94 -20.90 2.71
N TYR A 669 11.77 -20.25 2.62
CA TYR A 669 11.17 -19.68 1.40
C TYR A 669 10.83 -18.19 1.53
N SER A 670 11.09 -17.54 2.67
CA SER A 670 10.95 -16.09 2.79
C SER A 670 12.21 -15.47 3.38
N THR A 671 12.38 -14.16 3.20
CA THR A 671 13.35 -13.39 3.97
C THR A 671 13.07 -13.62 5.46
N PRO A 672 14.04 -14.14 6.22
CA PRO A 672 13.78 -14.55 7.59
C PRO A 672 13.98 -13.39 8.57
N GLU A 673 13.45 -13.59 9.76
CA GLU A 673 13.82 -12.83 10.94
C GLU A 673 14.62 -13.73 11.87
N LEU A 674 15.69 -13.16 12.43
CA LEU A 674 16.61 -13.88 13.29
C LEU A 674 16.57 -13.29 14.68
N TYR A 675 16.26 -14.14 15.65
CA TYR A 675 16.06 -13.77 17.03
C TYR A 675 17.17 -14.39 17.87
N PRO A 676 18.10 -13.57 18.40
CA PRO A 676 19.08 -14.02 19.38
C PRO A 676 18.41 -14.59 20.66
N PRO A 677 19.15 -15.35 21.49
CA PRO A 677 18.62 -15.96 22.72
C PRO A 677 17.90 -14.98 23.66
N ALA A 678 18.37 -13.73 23.73
CA ALA A 678 17.72 -12.66 24.51
C ALA A 678 16.25 -12.45 24.08
N ILE A 679 15.97 -12.51 22.78
CA ILE A 679 14.62 -12.37 22.21
C ILE A 679 13.79 -13.64 22.48
N ALA A 680 14.42 -14.82 22.38
CA ALA A 680 13.76 -16.09 22.71
C ALA A 680 13.27 -16.12 24.16
N HIS A 681 14.09 -15.62 25.10
CA HIS A 681 13.69 -15.49 26.50
C HIS A 681 12.51 -14.52 26.67
N LEU A 682 12.51 -13.36 25.99
CA LEU A 682 11.38 -12.43 26.02
C LEU A 682 10.08 -13.03 25.47
N LEU A 683 10.19 -13.96 24.51
CA LEU A 683 9.06 -14.72 23.97
C LEU A 683 8.67 -15.94 24.82
N GLY A 684 9.30 -16.13 25.99
CA GLY A 684 8.98 -17.22 26.91
C GLY A 684 9.55 -18.59 26.52
N VAL A 685 10.51 -18.64 25.61
CA VAL A 685 11.16 -19.88 25.20
C VAL A 685 12.32 -20.20 26.15
N PRO A 686 12.33 -21.37 26.80
CA PRO A 686 13.46 -21.77 27.63
C PRO A 686 14.68 -22.07 26.76
N THR A 687 15.77 -21.34 26.99
CA THR A 687 17.06 -21.49 26.30
C THR A 687 18.08 -22.23 27.18
N GLY A 688 19.04 -22.91 26.56
CA GLY A 688 20.13 -23.60 27.26
C GLY A 688 21.16 -22.66 27.88
N VAL A 689 21.20 -21.40 27.44
CA VAL A 689 22.02 -20.33 28.02
C VAL A 689 21.34 -19.81 29.31
N LEU A 690 21.79 -20.30 30.46
CA LEU A 690 21.53 -19.66 31.76
C LEU A 690 22.11 -18.24 31.72
N VAL A 691 21.23 -17.23 31.82
CA VAL A 691 21.60 -15.82 32.09
C VAL A 691 22.16 -15.68 33.50
#